data_AF-B0JUL2-F1
#
_entry.id   AF-B0JUL2-F1
#
_cell.length_a   1.000
_cell.length_b   1.000
_cell.length_c   1.000
_cell.angle_alpha   90.00
_cell.angle_beta   90.00
_cell.angle_gamma   90.00
#
_symmetry.space_group_name_H-M   'P 1'
#
loop_
_entity.id
_entity.type
_entity.pdbx_description
1 polymer ?
#
loop_
_entity_poly.entity_id
_entity_poly.type
_entity_poly.pdbx_seq_one_letter_code
_entity_poly.pdbx_strand_id
1 'polypeptide(L)'
;MQITKILASKTIVFNLIISLTQTYLFLAFLPTIHLINPGLDASWSYGISQAAKEKLVFGKEIVFTYGPLGYLTQGAALYSNFKQIILFRFAVHFVLLGLLILRIIKLQTNSFKILILINCIFIFVLGIHYDNTIGFTTDYQIFSIFLLVLSFEKFFVKYLQVNSIIVGMFTGLAILTKLTLGIYIAGTFYLFLFSGFYLAYRKQKLKNLIKYIQSLFNFTLIAISVASIFLYSGQSITVLTKLLVNFIISGIVAFVIDKILNKTRLTTFFKKLLPYLVFYLFYTTLLIQSFSSNNFPSLYEYILNSWQISSGYSSAMSLTGSKRAFISLILAILCCAVIINLLFRLCNSGSISLGTALLFTLFLGFKHGFVRQDFHVVLFCIIVLLIISLYLIKIDDNPVKNKPKLYMIYLIVLLSCVGITFQRINYINYINEPSKLSLLTIIRNYKFSNLNPSKVANNINIVVLLLDNNKFQAEVQRITSENLVKLNNRLKLPDSVLEKVQGKTIDIIPWEFSLIPGNQLNWKPRPIIQSYSAYTEKLDELNYQSLSQSPRDYLIYHFQSIDDRHPFFDEPKAFSYVVCNYQLDSVNSPFQIPAIKTNFYLLERQKVSRCSPTPLGETTNITWDQVYELPTRNSGITRVQVKFEYSWLGKIIKKIFRVC
;
A
#
# COMPACT_ATOMS: atom_id res chain seq x y z
N MET A 1 -40.87 13.23 -28.07
CA MET A 1 -40.38 13.04 -29.45
C MET A 1 -38.84 12.95 -29.58
N GLN A 2 -38.05 13.65 -28.77
CA GLN A 2 -36.57 13.52 -28.78
C GLN A 2 -36.05 12.22 -28.10
N ILE A 3 -36.64 11.81 -26.97
CA ILE A 3 -36.23 10.58 -26.25
C ILE A 3 -36.47 9.32 -27.11
N THR A 4 -37.57 9.26 -27.85
CA THR A 4 -37.89 8.16 -28.76
C THR A 4 -36.92 8.06 -29.95
N LYS A 5 -36.41 9.19 -30.48
CA LYS A 5 -35.35 9.19 -31.49
C LYS A 5 -33.98 8.76 -30.94
N ILE A 6 -33.67 9.10 -29.68
CA ILE A 6 -32.43 8.69 -29.01
C ILE A 6 -32.43 7.18 -28.72
N LEU A 7 -33.57 6.64 -28.28
CA LEU A 7 -33.76 5.20 -28.01
C LEU A 7 -33.80 4.33 -29.28
N ALA A 8 -34.02 4.91 -30.46
CA ALA A 8 -33.96 4.19 -31.73
C ALA A 8 -32.52 3.80 -32.13
N SER A 9 -31.49 4.44 -31.56
CA SER A 9 -30.09 4.10 -31.84
C SER A 9 -29.63 2.92 -30.99
N LYS A 10 -29.46 1.76 -31.63
CA LYS A 10 -28.93 0.53 -31.01
C LYS A 10 -27.61 0.77 -30.25
N THR A 11 -26.75 1.66 -30.75
CA THR A 11 -25.47 2.00 -30.11
C THR A 11 -25.65 2.80 -28.81
N ILE A 12 -26.59 3.75 -28.78
CA ILE A 12 -26.87 4.54 -27.58
C ILE A 12 -27.46 3.65 -26.50
N VAL A 13 -28.44 2.81 -26.86
CA VAL A 13 -29.04 1.85 -25.93
C VAL A 13 -28.00 0.89 -25.37
N PHE A 14 -27.11 0.35 -26.22
CA PHE A 14 -26.03 -0.53 -25.77
C PHE A 14 -25.07 0.17 -24.78
N ASN A 15 -24.63 1.39 -25.10
CA ASN A 15 -23.76 2.17 -24.21
C ASN A 15 -24.45 2.51 -22.87
N LEU A 16 -25.76 2.78 -22.90
CA LEU A 16 -26.55 3.01 -21.69
C LEU A 16 -26.60 1.76 -20.82
N ILE A 17 -26.90 0.58 -21.40
CA ILE A 17 -26.92 -0.69 -20.67
C ILE A 17 -25.57 -0.96 -20.01
N ILE A 18 -24.45 -0.82 -20.75
CA ILE A 18 -23.11 -1.02 -20.19
C ILE A 18 -22.85 -0.06 -19.03
N SER A 19 -23.19 1.22 -19.18
CA SER A 19 -22.97 2.24 -18.14
C SER A 19 -23.82 1.99 -16.89
N LEU A 20 -25.07 1.54 -17.06
CA LEU A 20 -25.95 1.15 -15.96
C LEU A 20 -25.42 -0.08 -15.23
N THR A 21 -24.95 -1.10 -15.95
CA THR A 21 -24.34 -2.29 -15.34
C THR A 21 -23.07 -1.93 -14.56
N GLN A 22 -22.24 -1.03 -15.08
CA GLN A 22 -21.07 -0.54 -14.34
C GLN A 22 -21.45 0.26 -13.10
N THR A 23 -22.46 1.12 -13.20
CA THR A 23 -22.97 1.90 -12.07
C THR A 23 -23.51 0.96 -10.99
N TYR A 24 -24.29 -0.05 -11.37
CA TYR A 24 -24.78 -1.09 -10.45
C TYR A 24 -23.63 -1.83 -9.77
N LEU A 25 -22.60 -2.22 -10.54
CA LEU A 25 -21.41 -2.89 -9.99
C LEU A 25 -20.69 -2.01 -8.97
N PHE A 26 -20.45 -0.73 -9.26
CA PHE A 26 -19.81 0.17 -8.30
C PHE A 26 -20.67 0.40 -7.06
N LEU A 27 -21.98 0.58 -7.21
CA LEU A 27 -22.89 0.70 -6.06
C LEU A 27 -22.92 -0.59 -5.22
N ALA A 28 -22.85 -1.77 -5.83
CA ALA A 28 -22.73 -3.05 -5.12
C ALA A 28 -21.43 -3.16 -4.32
N PHE A 29 -20.34 -2.60 -4.85
CA PHE A 29 -19.00 -2.67 -4.26
C PHE A 29 -18.54 -1.35 -3.66
N LEU A 30 -19.50 -0.56 -3.16
CA LEU A 30 -19.21 0.68 -2.47
C LEU A 30 -18.18 0.43 -1.34
N PRO A 31 -17.11 1.24 -1.23
CA PRO A 31 -16.04 0.98 -0.28
C PRO A 31 -16.57 0.84 1.15
N THR A 32 -16.33 -0.32 1.75
CA THR A 32 -16.78 -0.60 3.11
C THR A 32 -15.97 0.21 4.12
N ILE A 33 -16.62 0.53 5.23
CA ILE A 33 -15.98 1.16 6.39
C ILE A 33 -15.48 0.06 7.32
N HIS A 34 -14.19 0.09 7.66
CA HIS A 34 -13.65 -0.85 8.64
C HIS A 34 -13.89 -0.28 10.03
N LEU A 35 -14.67 -1.01 10.83
CA LEU A 35 -14.78 -0.74 12.25
C LEU A 35 -13.63 -1.40 12.99
N ILE A 36 -13.41 -0.98 14.23
CA ILE A 36 -12.38 -1.57 15.08
C ILE A 36 -12.79 -3.02 15.38
N ASN A 37 -11.87 -3.96 15.16
CA ASN A 37 -12.05 -5.38 15.45
C ASN A 37 -10.72 -5.98 15.94
N PRO A 38 -10.76 -7.05 16.75
CA PRO A 38 -9.57 -7.77 17.17
C PRO A 38 -8.96 -8.60 16.04
N GLY A 39 -7.71 -9.01 16.23
CA GLY A 39 -6.95 -9.85 15.31
C GLY A 39 -5.82 -9.09 14.61
N LEU A 40 -4.93 -9.87 13.99
CA LEU A 40 -3.71 -9.37 13.33
C LEU A 40 -4.01 -8.22 12.36
N ASP A 41 -4.89 -8.43 11.38
CA ASP A 41 -5.13 -7.47 10.30
C ASP A 41 -6.09 -6.33 10.69
N ALA A 42 -7.05 -6.60 11.57
CA ALA A 42 -8.05 -5.61 11.93
C ALA A 42 -7.53 -4.58 12.95
N SER A 43 -6.67 -5.02 13.89
CA SER A 43 -6.20 -4.17 14.97
C SER A 43 -5.20 -3.09 14.51
N TRP A 44 -4.29 -3.37 13.56
CA TRP A 44 -3.35 -2.35 13.08
C TRP A 44 -4.05 -1.19 12.37
N SER A 45 -5.22 -1.45 11.77
CA SER A 45 -6.05 -0.42 11.13
C SER A 45 -6.50 0.64 12.15
N TYR A 46 -6.75 0.23 13.40
CA TYR A 46 -6.94 1.15 14.53
C TYR A 46 -5.64 1.88 14.86
N GLY A 47 -4.52 1.16 14.98
CA GLY A 47 -3.21 1.73 15.32
C GLY A 47 -2.80 2.90 14.42
N ILE A 48 -2.96 2.77 13.09
CA ILE A 48 -2.64 3.87 12.15
C ILE A 48 -3.62 5.04 12.24
N SER A 49 -4.89 4.77 12.57
CA SER A 49 -5.93 5.79 12.68
C SER A 49 -5.75 6.60 13.96
N GLN A 50 -5.39 5.91 15.05
CA GLN A 50 -5.05 6.51 16.33
C GLN A 50 -3.75 7.30 16.22
N ALA A 51 -2.71 6.77 15.55
CA ALA A 51 -1.48 7.52 15.28
C ALA A 51 -1.72 8.82 14.50
N ALA A 52 -2.58 8.79 13.48
CA ALA A 52 -2.95 9.99 12.72
C ALA A 52 -3.75 10.99 13.58
N LYS A 53 -4.66 10.50 14.44
CA LYS A 53 -5.45 11.31 15.37
C LYS A 53 -4.57 12.04 16.39
N GLU A 54 -3.62 11.32 16.99
CA GLU A 54 -2.64 11.86 17.95
C GLU A 54 -1.52 12.65 17.28
N LYS A 55 -1.54 12.77 15.94
CA LYS A 55 -0.53 13.48 15.13
C LYS A 55 0.90 12.97 15.38
N LEU A 56 1.08 11.66 15.54
CA LEU A 56 2.40 11.06 15.69
C LEU A 56 3.24 11.25 14.41
N VAL A 57 4.55 11.45 14.57
CA VAL A 57 5.50 11.62 13.47
C VAL A 57 5.82 10.27 12.83
N PHE A 58 5.24 10.03 11.65
CA PHE A 58 5.54 8.86 10.83
C PHE A 58 7.00 8.88 10.35
N GLY A 59 7.67 7.75 10.47
CA GLY A 59 9.11 7.61 10.23
C GLY A 59 9.96 7.66 11.50
N LYS A 60 9.41 8.14 12.63
CA LYS A 60 10.13 8.28 13.91
C LYS A 60 9.37 7.68 15.09
N GLU A 61 8.19 8.21 15.39
CA GLU A 61 7.32 7.74 16.48
C GLU A 61 6.49 6.54 16.06
N ILE A 62 6.18 6.43 14.77
CA ILE A 62 5.53 5.28 14.15
C ILE A 62 6.24 4.96 12.85
N VAL A 63 6.64 3.70 12.66
CA VAL A 63 7.31 3.18 11.48
C VAL A 63 6.49 2.00 10.98
N PHE A 64 5.76 2.23 9.90
CA PHE A 64 4.83 1.24 9.34
C PHE A 64 4.80 1.30 7.80
N THR A 65 4.18 0.28 7.18
CA THR A 65 4.04 0.19 5.72
C THR A 65 3.13 1.29 5.14
N TYR A 66 2.23 1.82 5.97
CA TYR A 66 1.36 2.95 5.67
C TYR A 66 1.91 4.23 6.31
N GLY A 67 1.72 5.36 5.64
CA GLY A 67 2.12 6.68 6.14
C GLY A 67 0.98 7.44 6.84
N PRO A 68 1.14 8.75 7.11
CA PRO A 68 0.19 9.56 7.86
C PRO A 68 -1.18 9.72 7.18
N LEU A 69 -1.26 9.52 5.85
CA LEU A 69 -2.52 9.53 5.10
C LEU A 69 -3.07 8.11 4.89
N GLY A 70 -2.38 7.07 5.39
CA GLY A 70 -2.76 5.68 5.20
C GLY A 70 -4.08 5.30 5.86
N TYR A 71 -4.50 6.01 6.91
CA TYR A 71 -5.81 5.78 7.53
C TYR A 71 -6.98 6.05 6.55
N LEU A 72 -6.78 6.90 5.54
CA LEU A 72 -7.80 7.16 4.51
C LEU A 72 -8.07 5.92 3.64
N THR A 73 -7.04 5.12 3.37
CA THR A 73 -7.15 3.93 2.52
C THR A 73 -7.47 2.67 3.31
N GLN A 74 -6.88 2.47 4.50
CA GLN A 74 -7.03 1.24 5.29
C GLN A 74 -7.28 1.45 6.79
N GLY A 75 -7.43 2.69 7.27
CA GLY A 75 -7.70 2.96 8.67
C GLY A 75 -9.06 2.45 9.14
N ALA A 76 -9.13 2.11 10.43
CA ALA A 76 -10.39 1.91 11.14
C ALA A 76 -11.08 3.25 11.36
N ALA A 77 -12.40 3.26 11.19
CA ALA A 77 -13.21 4.45 11.38
C ALA A 77 -13.44 4.73 12.86
N LEU A 78 -12.89 5.85 13.29
CA LEU A 78 -13.16 6.52 14.56
C LEU A 78 -14.19 7.61 14.33
N TYR A 79 -14.94 7.99 15.36
CA TYR A 79 -15.90 9.10 15.26
C TYR A 79 -15.29 10.36 14.62
N SER A 80 -14.06 10.72 15.00
CA SER A 80 -13.36 11.92 14.52
C SER A 80 -12.90 11.87 13.05
N ASN A 81 -12.64 10.69 12.49
CA ASN A 81 -12.09 10.55 11.13
C ASN A 81 -13.07 9.87 10.15
N PHE A 82 -14.22 9.40 10.61
CA PHE A 82 -15.20 8.65 9.83
C PHE A 82 -15.58 9.36 8.53
N LYS A 83 -15.92 10.66 8.63
CA LYS A 83 -16.31 11.50 7.48
C LYS A 83 -15.17 11.65 6.47
N GLN A 84 -13.92 11.78 6.93
CA GLN A 84 -12.76 11.92 6.05
C GLN A 84 -12.52 10.62 5.26
N ILE A 85 -12.59 9.47 5.94
CA ILE A 85 -12.41 8.16 5.33
C ILE A 85 -13.49 7.90 4.27
N ILE A 86 -14.78 8.05 4.61
CA ILE A 86 -15.87 7.75 3.68
C ILE A 86 -15.83 8.65 2.44
N LEU A 87 -15.65 9.97 2.63
CA LEU A 87 -15.59 10.91 1.52
C LEU A 87 -14.41 10.61 0.60
N PHE A 88 -13.23 10.34 1.17
CA PHE A 88 -12.04 10.02 0.37
C PHE A 88 -12.24 8.74 -0.44
N ARG A 89 -12.69 7.66 0.19
CA ARG A 89 -12.88 6.37 -0.49
C ARG A 89 -13.96 6.44 -1.55
N PHE A 90 -15.07 7.13 -1.28
CA PHE A 90 -16.14 7.31 -2.26
C PHE A 90 -15.68 8.20 -3.42
N ALA A 91 -14.94 9.27 -3.16
CA ALA A 91 -14.38 10.12 -4.22
C ALA A 91 -13.47 9.30 -5.16
N VAL A 92 -12.54 8.51 -4.62
CA VAL A 92 -11.71 7.59 -5.42
C VAL A 92 -12.59 6.64 -6.24
N HIS A 93 -13.58 6.02 -5.60
CA HIS A 93 -14.44 5.03 -6.22
C HIS A 93 -15.27 5.61 -7.38
N PHE A 94 -15.90 6.76 -7.18
CA PHE A 94 -16.72 7.41 -8.22
C PHE A 94 -15.88 8.07 -9.32
N VAL A 95 -14.68 8.58 -9.02
CA VAL A 95 -13.74 9.03 -10.06
C VAL A 95 -13.33 7.88 -10.95
N LEU A 96 -13.05 6.70 -10.39
CA LEU A 96 -12.76 5.49 -11.16
C LEU A 96 -13.94 5.10 -12.04
N LEU A 97 -15.17 5.09 -11.51
CA LEU A 97 -16.40 4.82 -12.28
C LEU A 97 -16.52 5.78 -13.48
N GLY A 98 -16.41 7.09 -13.22
CA GLY A 98 -16.54 8.11 -14.26
C GLY A 98 -15.51 7.94 -15.37
N LEU A 99 -14.24 7.72 -15.01
CA LEU A 99 -13.17 7.48 -15.99
C LEU A 99 -13.37 6.20 -16.80
N LEU A 100 -13.85 5.12 -16.18
CA LEU A 100 -14.14 3.87 -16.85
C LEU A 100 -15.29 4.01 -17.84
N ILE A 101 -16.41 4.61 -17.43
CA ILE A 101 -17.55 4.90 -18.33
C ILE A 101 -17.10 5.75 -19.50
N LEU A 102 -16.37 6.85 -19.24
CA LEU A 102 -15.83 7.74 -20.26
C LEU A 102 -14.94 7.01 -21.27
N ARG A 103 -14.18 6.01 -20.81
CA ARG A 103 -13.33 5.20 -21.68
C ARG A 103 -14.11 4.19 -22.50
N ILE A 104 -15.07 3.51 -21.90
CA ILE A 104 -15.80 2.41 -22.53
C ILE A 104 -16.81 2.92 -23.56
N ILE A 105 -17.48 4.04 -23.29
CA ILE A 105 -18.41 4.66 -24.26
C ILE A 105 -17.69 5.07 -25.54
N LYS A 106 -16.42 5.50 -25.45
CA LYS A 106 -15.59 5.90 -26.59
C LYS A 106 -15.12 4.73 -27.46
N LEU A 107 -15.28 3.49 -27.01
CA LEU A 107 -14.89 2.32 -27.80
C LEU A 107 -15.84 2.13 -28.99
N GLN A 108 -15.27 1.84 -30.14
CA GLN A 108 -15.96 1.51 -31.38
C GLN A 108 -16.37 0.03 -31.38
N THR A 109 -15.52 -0.86 -30.87
CA THR A 109 -15.80 -2.31 -30.87
C THR A 109 -16.65 -2.74 -29.66
N ASN A 110 -17.90 -3.16 -29.90
CA ASN A 110 -18.81 -3.58 -28.81
C ASN A 110 -18.32 -4.80 -28.02
N SER A 111 -17.65 -5.77 -28.65
CA SER A 111 -17.09 -6.91 -27.93
C SER A 111 -16.00 -6.49 -26.93
N PHE A 112 -15.18 -5.48 -27.24
CA PHE A 112 -14.18 -4.98 -26.28
C PHE A 112 -14.84 -4.33 -25.06
N LYS A 113 -15.97 -3.65 -25.22
CA LYS A 113 -16.78 -3.14 -24.09
C LYS A 113 -17.20 -4.29 -23.17
N ILE A 114 -17.66 -5.40 -23.74
CA ILE A 114 -18.06 -6.60 -22.98
C ILE A 114 -16.86 -7.23 -22.25
N LEU A 115 -15.70 -7.39 -22.91
CA LEU A 115 -14.52 -7.97 -22.26
C LEU A 115 -14.01 -7.11 -21.10
N ILE A 116 -14.02 -5.78 -21.25
CA ILE A 116 -13.65 -4.87 -20.16
C ILE A 116 -14.67 -4.96 -19.01
N LEU A 117 -15.97 -5.06 -19.33
CA LEU A 117 -17.00 -5.28 -18.31
C LEU A 117 -16.79 -6.60 -17.54
N ILE A 118 -16.46 -7.69 -18.25
CA ILE A 118 -16.12 -8.98 -17.64
C ILE A 118 -14.91 -8.83 -16.71
N ASN A 119 -13.86 -8.11 -17.14
CA ASN A 119 -12.70 -7.84 -16.29
C ASN A 119 -13.09 -7.04 -15.05
N CYS A 120 -13.95 -6.02 -15.18
CA CYS A 120 -14.45 -5.26 -14.02
C CYS A 120 -15.19 -6.17 -13.04
N ILE A 121 -16.10 -7.03 -13.52
CA ILE A 121 -16.83 -7.98 -12.67
C ILE A 121 -15.84 -8.89 -11.95
N PHE A 122 -14.85 -9.45 -12.65
CA PHE A 122 -13.80 -10.27 -12.04
C PHE A 122 -13.07 -9.51 -10.93
N ILE A 123 -12.58 -8.30 -11.22
CA ILE A 123 -11.79 -7.48 -10.28
C ILE A 123 -12.60 -7.15 -9.02
N PHE A 124 -13.89 -6.83 -9.14
CA PHE A 124 -14.72 -6.52 -7.98
C PHE A 124 -15.15 -7.77 -7.20
N VAL A 125 -15.55 -8.83 -7.89
CA VAL A 125 -16.14 -10.01 -7.24
C VAL A 125 -15.07 -10.94 -6.66
N LEU A 126 -14.02 -11.21 -7.43
CA LEU A 126 -12.96 -12.16 -7.07
C LEU A 126 -11.73 -11.44 -6.52
N GLY A 127 -11.62 -10.14 -6.79
CA GLY A 127 -10.48 -9.34 -6.36
C GLY A 127 -10.58 -8.77 -4.95
N ILE A 128 -11.63 -9.01 -4.15
CA ILE A 128 -11.75 -8.48 -2.78
C ILE A 128 -11.91 -9.64 -1.78
N HIS A 129 -10.99 -9.74 -0.82
CA HIS A 129 -11.00 -10.77 0.21
C HIS A 129 -11.97 -10.48 1.37
N TYR A 130 -12.26 -11.50 2.20
CA TYR A 130 -13.31 -11.52 3.24
C TYR A 130 -13.19 -10.35 4.23
N ASP A 131 -11.98 -9.99 4.65
CA ASP A 131 -11.75 -8.91 5.63
C ASP A 131 -11.57 -7.53 5.00
N ASN A 132 -11.71 -7.39 3.68
CA ASN A 132 -11.56 -6.13 2.92
C ASN A 132 -10.16 -5.48 3.03
N THR A 133 -9.20 -6.14 3.66
CA THR A 133 -7.81 -5.67 3.82
C THR A 133 -6.94 -6.02 2.61
N ILE A 134 -7.28 -7.09 1.88
CA ILE A 134 -6.55 -7.58 0.71
C ILE A 134 -7.48 -7.59 -0.50
N GLY A 135 -7.06 -6.96 -1.60
CA GLY A 135 -7.82 -7.00 -2.86
C GLY A 135 -7.82 -5.70 -3.67
N PHE A 136 -8.92 -5.42 -4.37
CA PHE A 136 -9.17 -4.16 -5.09
C PHE A 136 -9.55 -3.00 -4.15
N THR A 137 -8.71 -2.81 -3.13
CA THR A 137 -8.79 -1.78 -2.11
C THR A 137 -8.54 -0.39 -2.68
N THR A 138 -8.76 0.66 -1.89
CA THR A 138 -8.70 2.06 -2.36
C THR A 138 -7.35 2.43 -2.97
N ASP A 139 -6.23 1.90 -2.45
CA ASP A 139 -4.90 2.09 -3.04
C ASP A 139 -4.77 1.51 -4.47
N TYR A 140 -5.33 0.33 -4.74
CA TYR A 140 -5.37 -0.21 -6.11
C TYR A 140 -6.31 0.58 -7.03
N GLN A 141 -7.41 1.12 -6.51
CA GLN A 141 -8.30 2.01 -7.27
C GLN A 141 -7.58 3.32 -7.66
N ILE A 142 -6.83 3.92 -6.72
CA ILE A 142 -5.96 5.09 -6.96
C ILE A 142 -4.96 4.78 -8.09
N PHE A 143 -4.32 3.60 -8.04
CA PHE A 143 -3.39 3.19 -9.09
C PHE A 143 -4.08 2.94 -10.44
N SER A 144 -5.26 2.32 -10.46
CA SER A 144 -6.06 2.14 -11.68
C SER A 144 -6.49 3.47 -12.30
N ILE A 145 -6.90 4.45 -11.49
CA ILE A 145 -7.19 5.82 -11.95
C ILE A 145 -5.96 6.39 -12.65
N PHE A 146 -4.79 6.31 -12.02
CA PHE A 146 -3.54 6.80 -12.60
C PHE A 146 -3.25 6.15 -13.96
N LEU A 147 -3.34 4.82 -14.08
CA LEU A 147 -3.10 4.15 -15.38
C LEU A 147 -4.16 4.49 -16.44
N LEU A 148 -5.43 4.62 -16.05
CA LEU A 148 -6.50 5.05 -16.95
C LEU A 148 -6.27 6.48 -17.45
N VAL A 149 -5.84 7.39 -16.58
CA VAL A 149 -5.46 8.76 -16.98
C VAL A 149 -4.23 8.74 -17.89
N LEU A 150 -3.19 7.97 -17.53
CA LEU A 150 -1.96 7.85 -18.31
C LEU A 150 -2.22 7.29 -19.72
N SER A 151 -3.24 6.43 -19.85
CA SER A 151 -3.65 5.92 -21.16
C SER A 151 -4.16 7.00 -22.11
N PHE A 152 -4.46 8.23 -21.67
CA PHE A 152 -4.80 9.36 -22.54
C PHE A 152 -3.53 10.02 -23.13
N GLU A 153 -2.61 9.22 -23.68
CA GLU A 153 -1.27 9.63 -24.14
C GLU A 153 -1.23 10.92 -24.96
N LYS A 154 -2.13 11.09 -25.95
CA LYS A 154 -2.15 12.31 -26.78
C LYS A 154 -2.37 13.56 -25.94
N PHE A 155 -3.36 13.53 -25.04
CA PHE A 155 -3.63 14.61 -24.08
C PHE A 155 -2.44 14.76 -23.11
N PHE A 156 -1.92 13.63 -22.63
CA PHE A 156 -0.86 13.59 -21.64
C PHE A 156 0.42 14.27 -22.16
N VAL A 157 0.86 13.91 -23.37
CA VAL A 157 2.05 14.47 -24.04
C VAL A 157 1.82 15.90 -24.49
N LYS A 158 0.60 16.28 -24.88
CA LYS A 158 0.25 17.67 -25.24
C LYS A 158 0.53 18.63 -24.08
N TYR A 159 0.14 18.26 -22.87
CA TYR A 159 0.29 19.06 -21.64
C TYR A 159 1.34 18.48 -20.68
N LEU A 160 2.40 17.88 -21.21
CA LEU A 160 3.37 17.06 -20.46
C LEU A 160 3.85 17.69 -19.15
N GLN A 161 4.30 18.95 -19.18
CA GLN A 161 4.85 19.62 -18.00
C GLN A 161 3.82 19.79 -16.87
N VAL A 162 2.60 20.21 -17.21
CA VAL A 162 1.50 20.38 -16.24
C VAL A 162 1.07 19.01 -15.71
N ASN A 163 0.93 18.02 -16.58
CA ASN A 163 0.59 16.66 -16.17
C ASN A 163 1.66 16.04 -15.28
N SER A 164 2.95 16.32 -15.51
CA SER A 164 4.04 15.89 -14.64
C SER A 164 3.99 16.52 -13.25
N ILE A 165 3.58 17.78 -13.15
CA ILE A 165 3.33 18.44 -11.85
C ILE A 165 2.16 17.75 -11.14
N ILE A 166 1.03 17.54 -11.82
CA ILE A 166 -0.16 16.89 -11.24
C ILE A 166 0.17 15.46 -10.76
N VAL A 167 0.85 14.66 -11.60
CA VAL A 167 1.28 13.31 -11.23
C VAL A 167 2.33 13.36 -10.10
N GLY A 168 3.18 14.38 -10.07
CA GLY A 168 4.08 14.64 -8.94
C GLY A 168 3.32 14.83 -7.64
N MET A 169 2.31 15.71 -7.63
CA MET A 169 1.48 15.97 -6.45
C MET A 169 0.78 14.68 -5.97
N PHE A 170 0.18 13.95 -6.92
CA PHE A 170 -0.49 12.70 -6.64
C PHE A 170 0.47 11.63 -6.09
N THR A 171 1.69 11.56 -6.63
CA THR A 171 2.73 10.63 -6.16
C THR A 171 3.19 10.99 -4.75
N GLY A 172 3.40 12.28 -4.45
CA GLY A 172 3.75 12.75 -3.11
C GLY A 172 2.70 12.35 -2.06
N LEU A 173 1.41 12.53 -2.37
CA LEU A 173 0.32 12.06 -1.50
C LEU A 173 0.27 10.53 -1.41
N ALA A 174 0.47 9.82 -2.52
CA ALA A 174 0.46 8.36 -2.54
C ALA A 174 1.60 7.74 -1.73
N ILE A 175 2.77 8.37 -1.69
CA ILE A 175 3.88 7.96 -0.80
C ILE A 175 3.43 7.97 0.67
N LEU A 176 2.64 8.97 1.07
CA LEU A 176 2.15 9.13 2.44
C LEU A 176 0.91 8.29 2.77
N THR A 177 0.20 7.75 1.78
CA THR A 177 -0.80 6.71 2.05
C THR A 177 -0.11 5.38 2.26
N LYS A 178 0.64 4.92 1.26
CA LYS A 178 1.45 3.69 1.29
C LYS A 178 2.66 3.88 0.40
N LEU A 179 3.88 3.79 0.94
CA LEU A 179 5.10 4.06 0.18
C LEU A 179 5.16 3.24 -1.12
N THR A 180 4.76 1.97 -1.07
CA THR A 180 4.74 1.10 -2.25
C THR A 180 3.83 1.65 -3.36
N LEU A 181 2.66 2.20 -3.03
CA LEU A 181 1.77 2.83 -4.02
C LEU A 181 2.44 4.02 -4.70
N GLY A 182 3.11 4.87 -3.92
CA GLY A 182 3.94 5.96 -4.42
C GLY A 182 5.03 5.49 -5.38
N ILE A 183 5.75 4.42 -5.03
CA ILE A 183 6.79 3.81 -5.89
C ILE A 183 6.19 3.25 -7.19
N TYR A 184 5.00 2.66 -7.14
CA TYR A 184 4.32 2.10 -8.32
C TYR A 184 4.00 3.21 -9.31
N ILE A 185 3.39 4.30 -8.84
CA ILE A 185 3.09 5.47 -9.67
C ILE A 185 4.38 6.09 -10.20
N ALA A 186 5.37 6.31 -9.32
CA ALA A 186 6.63 6.96 -9.69
C ALA A 186 7.41 6.18 -10.75
N GLY A 187 7.67 4.89 -10.52
CA GLY A 187 8.45 4.09 -11.46
C GLY A 187 7.72 3.89 -12.81
N THR A 188 6.40 3.74 -12.78
CA THR A 188 5.58 3.67 -14.00
C THR A 188 5.69 4.98 -14.79
N PHE A 189 5.63 6.12 -14.11
CA PHE A 189 5.70 7.43 -14.75
C PHE A 189 7.13 7.79 -15.20
N TYR A 190 8.17 7.42 -14.46
CA TYR A 190 9.55 7.58 -14.89
C TYR A 190 9.80 6.83 -16.20
N LEU A 191 9.37 5.57 -16.33
CA LEU A 191 9.50 4.85 -17.61
C LEU A 191 8.70 5.49 -18.74
N PHE A 192 7.52 6.02 -18.45
CA PHE A 192 6.75 6.80 -19.41
C PHE A 192 7.53 8.04 -19.91
N LEU A 193 8.18 8.78 -19.01
CA LEU A 193 8.98 9.95 -19.33
C LEU A 193 10.29 9.58 -20.05
N PHE A 194 11.01 8.55 -19.61
CA PHE A 194 12.28 8.13 -20.21
C PHE A 194 12.12 7.59 -21.62
N SER A 195 11.09 6.77 -21.85
CA SER A 195 10.76 6.30 -23.20
C SER A 195 10.37 7.45 -24.13
N GLY A 196 9.60 8.42 -23.62
CA GLY A 196 9.24 9.63 -24.37
C GLY A 196 10.44 10.52 -24.69
N PHE A 197 11.36 10.67 -23.73
CA PHE A 197 12.65 11.34 -23.91
C PHE A 197 13.48 10.65 -24.99
N TYR A 198 13.62 9.33 -24.94
CA TYR A 198 14.34 8.54 -25.94
C TYR A 198 13.75 8.72 -27.35
N LEU A 199 12.43 8.75 -27.48
CA LEU A 199 11.76 9.02 -28.75
C LEU A 199 11.98 10.44 -29.25
N ALA A 200 11.96 11.44 -28.35
CA ALA A 200 12.25 12.82 -28.70
C ALA A 200 13.70 13.00 -29.18
N TYR A 201 14.64 12.32 -28.52
CA TYR A 201 16.05 12.26 -28.90
C TYR A 201 16.23 11.63 -30.29
N ARG A 202 15.64 10.44 -30.52
CA ARG A 202 15.73 9.74 -31.81
C ARG A 202 15.16 10.56 -32.97
N LYS A 203 14.10 11.33 -32.73
CA LYS A 203 13.47 12.22 -33.72
C LYS A 203 14.18 13.57 -33.87
N GLN A 204 15.29 13.79 -33.16
CA GLN A 204 16.06 15.04 -33.13
C GLN A 204 15.19 16.29 -32.84
N LYS A 205 14.10 16.13 -32.07
CA LYS A 205 13.17 17.23 -31.73
C LYS A 205 13.63 17.92 -30.45
N LEU A 206 14.56 18.85 -30.58
CA LEU A 206 15.23 19.53 -29.48
C LEU A 206 14.27 20.19 -28.46
N LYS A 207 13.19 20.84 -28.94
CA LYS A 207 12.15 21.43 -28.06
C LYS A 207 11.44 20.39 -27.19
N ASN A 208 11.24 19.18 -27.71
CA ASN A 208 10.62 18.09 -26.96
C ASN A 208 11.59 17.51 -25.93
N LEU A 209 12.87 17.42 -26.26
CA LEU A 209 13.91 16.97 -25.33
C LEU A 209 13.90 17.82 -24.04
N ILE A 210 13.92 19.15 -24.18
CA ILE A 210 13.86 20.09 -23.04
C ILE A 210 12.59 19.86 -22.21
N LYS A 211 11.43 19.69 -22.87
CA LYS A 211 10.17 19.42 -22.18
C LYS A 211 10.22 18.16 -21.32
N TYR A 212 10.80 17.08 -21.82
CA TYR A 212 10.94 15.83 -21.06
C TYR A 212 11.91 15.98 -19.88
N ILE A 213 13.04 16.68 -20.06
CA ILE A 213 13.99 16.98 -18.97
C ILE A 213 13.28 17.77 -17.86
N GLN A 214 12.59 18.86 -18.20
CA GLN A 214 11.83 19.66 -17.24
C GLN A 214 10.73 18.84 -16.57
N SER A 215 10.06 17.96 -17.31
CA SER A 215 8.99 17.11 -16.79
C SER A 215 9.50 16.08 -15.78
N LEU A 216 10.71 15.54 -15.97
CA LEU A 216 11.38 14.67 -14.99
C LEU A 216 11.65 15.42 -13.68
N PHE A 217 12.30 16.58 -13.76
CA PHE A 217 12.60 17.37 -12.56
C PHE A 217 11.33 17.89 -11.86
N ASN A 218 10.36 18.41 -12.60
CA ASN A 218 9.09 18.87 -12.05
C ASN A 218 8.37 17.73 -11.32
N PHE A 219 8.31 16.55 -11.95
CA PHE A 219 7.68 15.38 -11.34
C PHE A 219 8.34 15.02 -10.00
N THR A 220 9.67 14.83 -9.99
CA THR A 220 10.42 14.40 -8.80
C THR A 220 10.33 15.42 -7.68
N LEU A 221 10.60 16.69 -7.99
CA LEU A 221 10.69 17.75 -6.98
C LEU A 221 9.31 18.06 -6.38
N ILE A 222 8.24 18.04 -7.18
CA ILE A 222 6.89 18.22 -6.67
C ILE A 222 6.46 17.03 -5.81
N ALA A 223 6.76 15.79 -6.20
CA ALA A 223 6.44 14.62 -5.39
C ALA A 223 7.10 14.69 -4.01
N ILE A 224 8.39 15.04 -3.96
CA ILE A 224 9.12 15.21 -2.71
C ILE A 224 8.54 16.37 -1.89
N SER A 225 8.30 17.53 -2.53
CA SER A 225 7.77 18.73 -1.84
C SER A 225 6.39 18.46 -1.23
N VAL A 226 5.48 17.82 -1.96
CA VAL A 226 4.14 17.46 -1.46
C VAL A 226 4.22 16.42 -0.36
N ALA A 227 5.06 15.40 -0.50
CA ALA A 227 5.27 14.42 0.57
C ALA A 227 5.77 15.12 1.85
N SER A 228 6.69 16.08 1.74
CA SER A 228 7.17 16.84 2.91
C SER A 228 6.09 17.67 3.58
N ILE A 229 5.25 18.37 2.81
CA ILE A 229 4.16 19.22 3.34
C ILE A 229 3.19 18.42 4.20
N PHE A 230 2.85 17.22 3.76
CA PHE A 230 1.81 16.41 4.41
C PHE A 230 2.35 15.31 5.33
N LEU A 231 3.68 15.14 5.43
CA LEU A 231 4.28 14.11 6.30
C LEU A 231 3.94 14.36 7.78
N TYR A 232 3.93 15.61 8.21
CA TYR A 232 3.54 16.00 9.56
C TYR A 232 2.46 17.07 9.53
N SER A 233 1.23 16.64 9.82
CA SER A 233 0.04 17.50 9.76
C SER A 233 0.17 18.74 10.66
N GLY A 234 0.88 18.63 11.78
CA GLY A 234 1.10 19.71 12.75
C GLY A 234 1.97 20.88 12.27
N GLN A 235 2.82 20.70 11.25
CA GLN A 235 3.71 21.76 10.73
C GLN A 235 3.58 21.98 9.21
N SER A 236 2.51 21.48 8.59
CA SER A 236 2.29 21.58 7.15
C SER A 236 2.43 23.01 6.59
N ILE A 237 1.91 24.01 7.30
CA ILE A 237 2.02 25.43 6.93
C ILE A 237 3.48 25.90 6.98
N THR A 238 4.21 25.61 8.07
CA THR A 238 5.62 25.96 8.21
C THR A 238 6.47 25.34 7.10
N VAL A 239 6.25 24.05 6.82
CA VAL A 239 6.90 23.33 5.72
C VAL A 239 6.61 24.00 4.38
N LEU A 240 5.35 24.29 4.09
CA LEU A 240 4.92 24.96 2.85
C LEU A 240 5.59 26.33 2.70
N THR A 241 5.61 27.16 3.74
CA THR A 241 6.24 28.48 3.69
C THR A 241 7.74 28.40 3.37
N LYS A 242 8.46 27.46 4.00
CA LYS A 242 9.89 27.25 3.72
C LYS A 242 10.14 26.80 2.28
N LEU A 243 9.32 25.88 1.77
CA LEU A 243 9.43 25.40 0.39
C LEU A 243 9.08 26.51 -0.63
N LEU A 244 8.11 27.37 -0.33
CA LEU A 244 7.79 28.53 -1.17
C LEU A 244 8.94 29.54 -1.21
N VAL A 245 9.57 29.83 -0.06
CA VAL A 245 10.77 30.68 -0.01
C VAL A 245 11.90 30.08 -0.84
N ASN A 246 12.19 28.77 -0.67
CA ASN A 246 13.19 28.07 -1.47
C ASN A 246 12.88 28.13 -2.97
N PHE A 247 11.61 27.98 -3.35
CA PHE A 247 11.16 28.08 -4.73
C PHE A 247 11.41 29.48 -5.32
N ILE A 248 11.06 30.53 -4.57
CA ILE A 248 11.26 31.93 -4.99
C ILE A 248 12.76 32.23 -5.16
N ILE A 249 13.60 31.85 -4.19
CA ILE A 249 15.06 32.04 -4.25
C ILE A 249 15.63 31.37 -5.51
N SER A 250 15.30 30.10 -5.75
CA SER A 250 15.74 29.38 -6.95
C SER A 250 15.26 30.04 -8.24
N GLY A 251 14.04 30.59 -8.24
CA GLY A 251 13.48 31.35 -9.35
C GLY A 251 14.25 32.63 -9.66
N ILE A 252 14.61 33.39 -8.63
CA ILE A 252 15.42 34.62 -8.77
C ILE A 252 16.80 34.28 -9.34
N VAL A 253 17.48 33.26 -8.81
CA VAL A 253 18.80 32.82 -9.31
C VAL A 253 18.72 32.41 -10.78
N ALA A 254 17.71 31.61 -11.14
CA ALA A 254 17.49 31.19 -12.52
C ALA A 254 17.20 32.36 -13.46
N PHE A 255 16.43 33.35 -13.01
CA PHE A 255 16.15 34.57 -13.78
C PHE A 255 17.41 35.40 -14.04
N VAL A 256 18.27 35.56 -13.03
CA VAL A 256 19.56 36.25 -13.18
C VAL A 256 20.45 35.53 -14.20
N ILE A 257 20.53 34.19 -14.13
CA ILE A 257 21.28 33.39 -15.10
C ILE A 257 20.70 33.54 -16.51
N ASP A 258 19.37 33.55 -16.68
CA ASP A 258 18.75 33.80 -17.98
C ASP A 258 19.18 35.17 -18.57
N LYS A 259 19.18 36.23 -17.75
CA LYS A 259 19.64 37.56 -18.18
C LYS A 259 21.11 37.59 -18.57
N ILE A 260 21.98 36.87 -17.85
CA ILE A 260 23.42 36.76 -18.17
C ILE A 260 23.60 36.01 -19.49
N LEU A 261 22.95 34.85 -19.65
CA LEU A 261 23.10 34.00 -20.83
C LEU A 261 22.61 34.67 -22.10
N ASN A 262 21.60 35.54 -22.01
CA ASN A 262 21.11 36.29 -23.17
C ASN A 262 22.21 37.13 -23.83
N LYS A 263 23.21 37.60 -23.06
CA LYS A 263 24.36 38.38 -23.56
C LYS A 263 25.50 37.53 -24.15
N THR A 264 25.44 36.20 -24.06
CA THR A 264 26.54 35.31 -24.50
C THR A 264 26.37 34.80 -25.94
N ARG A 265 27.45 34.26 -26.53
CA ARG A 265 27.46 33.59 -27.85
C ARG A 265 26.97 32.13 -27.82
N LEU A 266 26.40 31.67 -26.70
CA LEU A 266 25.88 30.29 -26.57
C LEU A 266 24.72 30.03 -27.53
N THR A 267 24.54 28.76 -27.90
CA THR A 267 23.42 28.35 -28.76
C THR A 267 22.08 28.55 -28.04
N THR A 268 21.01 28.79 -28.82
CA THR A 268 19.64 29.00 -28.32
C THR A 268 19.15 27.86 -27.43
N PHE A 269 19.68 26.65 -27.63
CA PHE A 269 19.42 25.50 -26.79
C PHE A 269 19.91 25.71 -25.36
N PHE A 270 21.20 26.01 -25.19
CA PHE A 270 21.79 26.21 -23.87
C PHE A 270 21.20 27.43 -23.16
N LYS A 271 20.91 28.51 -23.90
CA LYS A 271 20.21 29.68 -23.35
C LYS A 271 18.85 29.32 -22.73
N LYS A 272 18.10 28.40 -23.37
CA LYS A 272 16.80 27.96 -22.88
C LYS A 272 16.86 26.87 -21.82
N LEU A 273 17.91 26.06 -21.76
CA LEU A 273 18.00 24.91 -20.86
C LEU A 273 18.67 25.27 -19.52
N LEU A 274 19.77 26.03 -19.57
CA LEU A 274 20.62 26.26 -18.41
C LEU A 274 19.92 27.00 -17.26
N PRO A 275 19.07 28.03 -17.47
CA PRO A 275 18.31 28.65 -16.39
C PRO A 275 17.45 27.66 -15.60
N TYR A 276 16.81 26.70 -16.28
CA TYR A 276 16.02 25.65 -15.61
C TYR A 276 16.89 24.67 -14.85
N LEU A 277 18.03 24.25 -15.41
CA LEU A 277 18.95 23.36 -14.69
C LEU A 277 19.49 24.02 -13.42
N VAL A 278 19.80 25.33 -13.48
CA VAL A 278 20.18 26.11 -12.30
C VAL A 278 19.03 26.18 -11.30
N PHE A 279 17.80 26.48 -11.75
CA PHE A 279 16.62 26.45 -10.89
C PHE A 279 16.50 25.13 -10.13
N TYR A 280 16.58 24.00 -10.84
CA TYR A 280 16.42 22.68 -10.25
C TYR A 280 17.58 22.34 -9.29
N LEU A 281 18.81 22.70 -9.64
CA LEU A 281 19.99 22.48 -8.79
C LEU A 281 19.85 23.27 -7.47
N PHE A 282 19.54 24.56 -7.55
CA PHE A 282 19.35 25.40 -6.36
C PHE A 282 18.16 24.95 -5.53
N TYR A 283 17.03 24.61 -6.14
CA TYR A 283 15.87 24.13 -5.39
C TYR A 283 16.16 22.79 -4.70
N THR A 284 16.86 21.87 -5.39
CA THR A 284 17.23 20.57 -4.81
C THR A 284 18.18 20.73 -3.63
N THR A 285 19.19 21.60 -3.74
CA THR A 285 20.16 21.84 -2.65
C THR A 285 19.49 22.46 -1.43
N LEU A 286 18.65 23.48 -1.62
CA LEU A 286 17.87 24.09 -0.53
C LEU A 286 16.88 23.11 0.12
N LEU A 287 16.30 22.22 -0.68
CA LEU A 287 15.39 21.17 -0.21
C LEU A 287 16.14 20.12 0.62
N ILE A 288 17.32 19.66 0.17
CA ILE A 288 18.19 18.76 0.95
C ILE A 288 18.60 19.41 2.27
N GLN A 289 19.04 20.67 2.23
CA GLN A 289 19.36 21.44 3.44
C GLN A 289 18.17 21.56 4.39
N SER A 290 16.95 21.69 3.84
CA SER A 290 15.74 21.76 4.65
C SER A 290 15.46 20.45 5.39
N PHE A 291 15.81 19.30 4.80
CA PHE A 291 15.65 17.98 5.42
C PHE A 291 16.76 17.62 6.40
N SER A 292 17.98 18.16 6.24
CA SER A 292 19.07 17.93 7.18
C SER A 292 18.96 18.77 8.45
N SER A 293 18.17 19.84 8.45
CA SER A 293 17.94 20.65 9.65
C SER A 293 17.01 19.95 10.65
N ASN A 294 17.35 19.99 11.94
CA ASN A 294 16.58 19.37 13.05
C ASN A 294 15.12 19.85 13.19
N ASN A 295 14.73 20.89 12.45
CA ASN A 295 13.42 21.54 12.56
C ASN A 295 12.37 21.01 11.57
N PHE A 296 12.70 19.99 10.75
CA PHE A 296 11.76 19.42 9.80
C PHE A 296 11.39 17.98 10.17
N PRO A 297 10.12 17.57 9.99
CA PRO A 297 9.77 16.16 10.00
C PRO A 297 10.61 15.48 8.93
N SER A 298 11.47 14.58 9.37
CA SER A 298 12.55 14.00 8.59
C SER A 298 11.97 13.02 7.55
N LEU A 299 11.53 13.54 6.40
CA LEU A 299 11.18 12.73 5.23
C LEU A 299 12.28 11.71 4.91
N TYR A 300 13.53 12.08 5.21
CA TYR A 300 14.68 11.18 5.25
C TYR A 300 14.47 9.95 6.16
N GLU A 301 14.12 10.12 7.44
CA GLU A 301 13.86 9.00 8.35
C GLU A 301 12.65 8.19 7.92
N TYR A 302 11.59 8.85 7.42
CA TYR A 302 10.43 8.15 6.84
C TYR A 302 10.86 7.23 5.69
N ILE A 303 11.57 7.75 4.68
CA ILE A 303 12.04 6.97 3.54
C ILE A 303 13.04 5.90 3.98
N LEU A 304 13.99 6.24 4.86
CA LEU A 304 15.01 5.31 5.35
C LEU A 304 14.38 4.14 6.09
N ASN A 305 13.47 4.40 7.03
CA ASN A 305 12.86 3.36 7.84
C ASN A 305 11.82 2.56 7.04
N SER A 306 11.10 3.17 6.09
CA SER A 306 10.30 2.40 5.14
C SER A 306 11.14 1.55 4.19
N TRP A 307 12.34 2.01 3.81
CA TRP A 307 13.30 1.19 3.06
C TRP A 307 13.77 -0.02 3.89
N GLN A 308 14.03 0.17 5.19
CA GLN A 308 14.35 -0.93 6.11
C GLN A 308 13.24 -1.99 6.09
N ILE A 309 11.96 -1.58 6.23
CA ILE A 309 10.82 -2.48 6.12
C ILE A 309 10.86 -3.23 4.78
N SER A 310 10.95 -2.51 3.65
CA SER A 310 10.94 -3.14 2.33
C SER A 310 12.12 -4.10 2.09
N SER A 311 13.28 -3.82 2.69
CA SER A 311 14.49 -4.63 2.50
C SER A 311 14.43 -5.96 3.25
N GLY A 312 13.82 -5.98 4.45
CA GLY A 312 13.62 -7.17 5.25
C GLY A 312 12.36 -7.97 4.85
N TYR A 313 11.36 -7.31 4.28
CA TYR A 313 10.04 -7.89 3.98
C TYR A 313 10.10 -9.22 3.24
N SER A 314 10.81 -9.31 2.10
CA SER A 314 10.84 -10.54 1.31
C SER A 314 11.47 -11.72 2.05
N SER A 315 12.41 -11.46 2.97
CA SER A 315 12.98 -12.53 3.77
C SER A 315 12.12 -12.93 4.96
N ALA A 316 11.44 -11.96 5.54
CA ALA A 316 10.62 -12.14 6.72
C ALA A 316 9.14 -12.42 6.41
N MET A 317 8.66 -12.38 5.18
CA MET A 317 7.23 -12.61 4.85
C MET A 317 7.02 -13.69 3.79
N SER A 318 8.10 -14.34 3.34
CA SER A 318 8.01 -15.48 2.43
C SER A 318 7.37 -16.67 3.13
N LEU A 319 6.43 -17.33 2.45
CA LEU A 319 5.86 -18.61 2.85
C LEU A 319 6.34 -19.70 1.90
N THR A 320 6.65 -20.88 2.42
CA THR A 320 6.90 -22.06 1.60
C THR A 320 5.60 -22.47 0.91
N GLY A 321 5.66 -22.65 -0.41
CA GLY A 321 4.49 -22.98 -1.22
C GLY A 321 4.20 -24.48 -1.13
N SER A 322 2.92 -24.87 -1.11
CA SER A 322 2.57 -26.28 -1.37
C SER A 322 2.93 -26.67 -2.81
N LYS A 323 3.11 -27.96 -3.12
CA LYS A 323 3.35 -28.43 -4.51
C LYS A 323 2.31 -27.88 -5.52
N ARG A 324 1.08 -27.64 -5.06
CA ARG A 324 0.01 -27.02 -5.86
C ARG A 324 0.32 -25.56 -6.22
N ALA A 325 0.94 -24.82 -5.31
CA ALA A 325 1.34 -23.43 -5.51
C ALA A 325 2.30 -23.25 -6.71
N PHE A 326 3.05 -24.29 -7.09
CA PHE A 326 3.89 -24.30 -8.28
C PHE A 326 3.09 -24.14 -9.60
N ILE A 327 1.87 -24.67 -9.66
CA ILE A 327 1.00 -24.53 -10.85
C ILE A 327 0.58 -23.07 -11.03
N SER A 328 0.16 -22.40 -9.94
CA SER A 328 -0.16 -20.97 -9.96
C SER A 328 1.02 -20.12 -10.44
N LEU A 329 2.25 -20.50 -10.05
CA LEU A 329 3.45 -19.84 -10.51
C LEU A 329 3.68 -20.03 -12.02
N ILE A 330 3.57 -21.26 -12.54
CA ILE A 330 3.70 -21.54 -13.97
C ILE A 330 2.67 -20.73 -14.76
N LEU A 331 1.41 -20.74 -14.33
CA LEU A 331 0.35 -19.96 -14.96
C LEU A 331 0.65 -18.46 -14.95
N ALA A 332 1.20 -17.94 -13.85
CA ALA A 332 1.59 -16.54 -13.77
C ALA A 332 2.76 -16.19 -14.69
N ILE A 333 3.77 -17.05 -14.81
CA ILE A 333 4.90 -16.86 -15.74
C ILE A 333 4.40 -16.86 -17.19
N LEU A 334 3.52 -17.81 -17.55
CA LEU A 334 2.89 -17.86 -18.87
C LEU A 334 2.04 -16.60 -19.13
N CYS A 335 1.26 -16.15 -18.15
CA CYS A 335 0.53 -14.88 -18.24
C CYS A 335 1.47 -13.71 -18.48
N CYS A 336 2.58 -13.61 -17.72
CA CYS A 336 3.58 -12.57 -17.91
C CYS A 336 4.15 -12.59 -19.32
N ALA A 337 4.53 -13.76 -19.85
CA ALA A 337 5.06 -13.89 -21.21
C ALA A 337 4.05 -13.41 -22.28
N VAL A 338 2.78 -13.78 -22.12
CA VAL A 338 1.69 -13.33 -23.00
C VAL A 338 1.50 -11.81 -22.91
N ILE A 339 1.42 -11.24 -21.70
CA ILE A 339 1.26 -9.80 -21.50
C ILE A 339 2.46 -9.03 -22.05
N ILE A 340 3.69 -9.50 -21.84
CA ILE A 340 4.90 -8.89 -22.41
C ILE A 340 4.83 -8.86 -23.94
N ASN A 341 4.39 -9.94 -24.58
CA ASN A 341 4.18 -9.95 -26.03
C ASN A 341 3.14 -8.91 -26.48
N LEU A 342 2.02 -8.80 -25.76
CA LEU A 342 1.00 -7.77 -26.04
C LEU A 342 1.57 -6.35 -25.85
N LEU A 343 2.36 -6.12 -24.81
CA LEU A 343 3.02 -4.83 -24.56
C LEU A 343 4.05 -4.49 -25.66
N PHE A 344 4.78 -5.47 -26.17
CA PHE A 344 5.65 -5.29 -27.35
C PHE A 344 4.85 -4.86 -28.59
N ARG A 345 3.69 -5.49 -28.83
CA ARG A 345 2.78 -5.07 -29.92
C ARG A 345 2.24 -3.66 -29.70
N LEU A 346 1.91 -3.30 -28.47
CA LEU A 346 1.48 -1.95 -28.11
C LEU A 346 2.58 -0.92 -28.40
N CYS A 347 3.83 -1.22 -28.05
CA CYS A 347 4.98 -0.40 -28.42
C CYS A 347 5.10 -0.25 -29.94
N ASN A 348 4.99 -1.35 -30.69
CA ASN A 348 5.06 -1.33 -32.15
C ASN A 348 3.91 -0.56 -32.82
N SER A 349 2.76 -0.46 -32.15
CA SER A 349 1.62 0.38 -32.60
C SER A 349 1.83 1.89 -32.40
N GLY A 350 2.96 2.31 -31.83
CA GLY A 350 3.31 3.70 -31.59
C GLY A 350 3.10 4.19 -30.15
N SER A 351 2.58 3.34 -29.26
CA SER A 351 2.32 3.66 -27.83
C SER A 351 3.46 3.19 -26.92
N ILE A 352 4.71 3.48 -27.30
CA ILE A 352 5.92 2.98 -26.63
C ILE A 352 5.99 3.42 -25.17
N SER A 353 5.59 4.67 -24.88
CA SER A 353 5.66 5.20 -23.51
C SER A 353 4.71 4.51 -22.56
N LEU A 354 3.49 4.22 -23.00
CA LEU A 354 2.55 3.45 -22.19
C LEU A 354 2.97 1.97 -22.08
N GLY A 355 3.42 1.35 -23.18
CA GLY A 355 3.83 -0.06 -23.17
C GLY A 355 5.00 -0.33 -22.20
N THR A 356 6.01 0.54 -22.19
CA THR A 356 7.14 0.47 -21.24
C THR A 356 6.72 0.76 -19.80
N ALA A 357 5.81 1.71 -19.58
CA ALA A 357 5.26 2.00 -18.26
C ALA A 357 4.49 0.78 -17.68
N LEU A 358 3.66 0.13 -18.50
CA LEU A 358 2.90 -1.05 -18.09
C LEU A 358 3.78 -2.29 -17.84
N LEU A 359 4.97 -2.37 -18.45
CA LEU A 359 5.92 -3.47 -18.16
C LEU A 359 6.40 -3.42 -16.71
N PHE A 360 6.68 -2.24 -16.18
CA PHE A 360 7.05 -2.08 -14.78
C PHE A 360 5.90 -2.36 -13.84
N THR A 361 4.68 -1.96 -14.23
CA THR A 361 3.46 -2.32 -13.51
C THR A 361 3.30 -3.85 -13.42
N LEU A 362 3.53 -4.58 -14.52
CA LEU A 362 3.47 -6.05 -14.53
C LEU A 362 4.51 -6.67 -13.58
N PHE A 363 5.76 -6.20 -13.64
CA PHE A 363 6.84 -6.70 -12.78
C PHE A 363 6.52 -6.52 -11.29
N LEU A 364 6.05 -5.34 -10.90
CA LEU A 364 5.67 -5.06 -9.52
C LEU A 364 4.43 -5.83 -9.09
N GLY A 365 3.45 -6.02 -9.98
CA GLY A 365 2.29 -6.87 -9.71
C GLY A 365 2.69 -8.32 -9.45
N PHE A 366 3.62 -8.87 -10.23
CA PHE A 366 4.17 -10.20 -10.01
C PHE A 366 4.89 -10.28 -8.66
N LYS A 367 5.77 -9.33 -8.35
CA LYS A 367 6.48 -9.29 -7.07
C LYS A 367 5.52 -9.22 -5.88
N HIS A 368 4.50 -8.38 -5.95
CA HIS A 368 3.51 -8.24 -4.88
C HIS A 368 2.71 -9.53 -4.66
N GLY A 369 2.35 -10.24 -5.73
CA GLY A 369 1.56 -11.47 -5.64
C GLY A 369 2.35 -12.72 -5.27
N PHE A 370 3.65 -12.76 -5.56
CA PHE A 370 4.46 -13.99 -5.43
C PHE A 370 5.62 -13.90 -4.43
N VAL A 371 5.83 -12.77 -3.73
CA VAL A 371 6.71 -12.73 -2.55
C VAL A 371 6.10 -13.48 -1.38
N ARG A 372 4.78 -13.34 -1.19
CA ARG A 372 3.98 -14.10 -0.23
C ARG A 372 2.85 -14.75 -1.03
N GLN A 373 2.95 -16.06 -1.27
CA GLN A 373 2.03 -16.77 -2.17
C GLN A 373 0.73 -17.18 -1.45
N ASP A 374 0.02 -16.21 -0.88
CA ASP A 374 -1.26 -16.36 -0.22
C ASP A 374 -2.39 -15.65 -1.01
N PHE A 375 -3.31 -14.92 -0.36
CA PHE A 375 -4.30 -14.10 -1.07
C PHE A 375 -3.67 -13.01 -1.93
N HIS A 376 -2.40 -12.67 -1.72
CA HIS A 376 -1.72 -11.65 -2.51
C HIS A 376 -1.61 -12.04 -3.99
N VAL A 377 -1.67 -13.33 -4.37
CA VAL A 377 -1.68 -13.76 -5.79
C VAL A 377 -2.86 -13.17 -6.58
N VAL A 378 -3.97 -12.86 -5.92
CA VAL A 378 -5.15 -12.22 -6.53
C VAL A 378 -4.79 -10.83 -7.06
N LEU A 379 -3.88 -10.13 -6.39
CA LEU A 379 -3.44 -8.78 -6.77
C LEU A 379 -2.66 -8.79 -8.08
N PHE A 380 -1.89 -9.85 -8.34
CA PHE A 380 -1.27 -10.07 -9.65
C PHE A 380 -2.33 -10.21 -10.75
N CYS A 381 -3.37 -11.02 -10.53
CA CYS A 381 -4.46 -11.19 -11.48
C CYS A 381 -5.20 -9.88 -11.77
N ILE A 382 -5.47 -9.06 -10.74
CA ILE A 382 -6.07 -7.72 -10.90
C ILE A 382 -5.20 -6.85 -11.83
N ILE A 383 -3.88 -6.82 -11.60
CA ILE A 383 -2.95 -6.03 -12.41
C ILE A 383 -2.90 -6.53 -13.86
N VAL A 384 -2.87 -7.85 -14.08
CA VAL A 384 -2.91 -8.44 -15.43
C VAL A 384 -4.20 -8.06 -16.17
N LEU A 385 -5.36 -8.15 -15.50
CA LEU A 385 -6.65 -7.79 -16.09
C LEU A 385 -6.79 -6.27 -16.33
N LEU A 386 -6.15 -5.45 -15.51
CA LEU A 386 -6.06 -4.01 -15.74
C LEU A 386 -5.20 -3.70 -16.98
N ILE A 387 -4.02 -4.33 -17.11
CA ILE A 387 -3.14 -4.15 -18.27
C ILE A 387 -3.83 -4.59 -19.57
N ILE A 388 -4.48 -5.76 -19.58
CA ILE A 388 -5.17 -6.24 -20.79
C ILE A 388 -6.35 -5.33 -21.15
N SER A 389 -7.07 -4.77 -20.17
CA SER A 389 -8.14 -3.78 -20.42
C SER A 389 -7.60 -2.51 -21.08
N LEU A 390 -6.47 -1.99 -20.59
CA LEU A 390 -5.81 -0.83 -21.19
C LEU A 390 -5.27 -1.12 -22.59
N TYR A 391 -4.75 -2.33 -22.81
CA TYR A 391 -4.36 -2.80 -24.14
C TYR A 391 -5.56 -2.81 -25.10
N LEU A 392 -6.69 -3.39 -24.70
CA LEU A 392 -7.93 -3.41 -25.49
C LEU A 392 -8.43 -1.99 -25.84
N ILE A 393 -8.37 -1.06 -24.89
CA ILE A 393 -8.72 0.36 -25.14
C ILE A 393 -7.82 0.96 -26.23
N LYS A 394 -6.52 0.65 -26.21
CA LYS A 394 -5.54 1.25 -27.11
C LYS A 394 -5.56 0.71 -28.52
N ILE A 395 -5.81 -0.58 -28.67
CA ILE A 395 -5.93 -1.20 -29.98
C ILE A 395 -7.29 -0.93 -30.62
N ASP A 396 -8.30 -0.52 -29.86
CA ASP A 396 -9.56 -0.10 -30.46
C ASP A 396 -9.38 1.20 -31.25
N ASP A 397 -8.49 2.08 -30.77
CA ASP A 397 -8.06 3.28 -31.50
C ASP A 397 -7.30 2.93 -32.82
N ASN A 398 -6.76 1.72 -32.96
CA ASN A 398 -5.89 1.29 -34.06
C ASN A 398 -6.25 -0.13 -34.56
N PRO A 399 -6.95 -0.30 -35.69
CA PRO A 399 -7.52 -1.59 -36.08
C PRO A 399 -6.47 -2.71 -36.17
N VAL A 400 -6.63 -3.74 -35.34
CA VAL A 400 -5.79 -4.94 -35.35
C VAL A 400 -6.24 -5.87 -36.48
N LYS A 401 -5.29 -6.31 -37.32
CA LYS A 401 -5.54 -7.19 -38.47
C LYS A 401 -6.07 -8.60 -38.11
N ASN A 402 -5.99 -9.06 -36.85
CA ASN A 402 -6.33 -10.43 -36.46
C ASN A 402 -7.06 -10.52 -35.10
N LYS A 403 -8.33 -10.11 -35.07
CA LYS A 403 -9.19 -10.11 -33.87
C LYS A 403 -9.44 -11.51 -33.25
N PRO A 404 -9.61 -12.62 -34.02
CA PRO A 404 -9.85 -13.95 -33.44
C PRO A 404 -8.73 -14.43 -32.51
N LYS A 405 -7.47 -14.26 -32.93
CA LYS A 405 -6.30 -14.62 -32.12
C LYS A 405 -6.24 -13.83 -30.81
N LEU A 406 -6.68 -12.56 -30.83
CA LEU A 406 -6.73 -11.74 -29.62
C LEU A 406 -7.77 -12.25 -28.61
N TYR A 407 -8.96 -12.66 -29.07
CA TYR A 407 -9.98 -13.23 -28.17
C TYR A 407 -9.50 -14.53 -27.51
N MET A 408 -8.80 -15.39 -28.27
CA MET A 408 -8.18 -16.60 -27.72
C MET A 408 -7.13 -16.28 -26.66
N ILE A 409 -6.24 -15.31 -26.94
CA ILE A 409 -5.24 -14.84 -25.96
C ILE A 409 -5.92 -14.31 -24.70
N TYR A 410 -6.95 -13.47 -24.86
CA TYR A 410 -7.72 -12.95 -23.74
C TYR A 410 -8.35 -14.06 -22.90
N LEU A 411 -8.97 -15.05 -23.55
CA LEU A 411 -9.60 -16.18 -22.86
C LEU A 411 -8.57 -16.99 -22.06
N ILE A 412 -7.40 -17.26 -22.63
CA ILE A 412 -6.30 -17.94 -21.93
C ILE A 412 -5.87 -17.14 -20.69
N VAL A 413 -5.69 -15.82 -20.82
CA VAL A 413 -5.30 -14.96 -19.68
C VAL A 413 -6.37 -14.95 -18.61
N LEU A 414 -7.65 -14.82 -18.99
CA LEU A 414 -8.77 -14.81 -18.06
C LEU A 414 -8.88 -16.15 -17.32
N LEU A 415 -8.86 -17.28 -18.04
CA LEU A 415 -8.91 -18.62 -17.45
C LEU A 415 -7.70 -18.89 -16.55
N SER A 416 -6.51 -18.40 -16.91
CA SER A 416 -5.33 -18.50 -16.04
C SER A 416 -5.52 -17.72 -14.74
N CYS A 417 -6.07 -16.51 -14.82
CA CYS A 417 -6.40 -15.71 -13.63
C CYS A 417 -7.46 -16.38 -12.76
N VAL A 418 -8.52 -16.93 -13.36
CA VAL A 418 -9.52 -17.75 -12.65
C VAL A 418 -8.84 -18.95 -11.99
N GLY A 419 -7.96 -19.65 -12.70
CA GLY A 419 -7.23 -20.82 -12.17
C GLY A 419 -6.36 -20.48 -10.97
N ILE A 420 -5.56 -19.40 -11.05
CA ILE A 420 -4.70 -18.93 -9.96
C ILE A 420 -5.54 -18.56 -8.73
N THR A 421 -6.61 -17.77 -8.92
CA THR A 421 -7.48 -17.33 -7.81
C THR A 421 -8.23 -18.51 -7.16
N PHE A 422 -8.81 -19.39 -7.98
CA PHE A 422 -9.57 -20.56 -7.50
C PHE A 422 -8.68 -21.57 -6.77
N GLN A 423 -7.47 -21.83 -7.28
CA GLN A 423 -6.53 -22.75 -6.65
C GLN A 423 -6.21 -22.34 -5.20
N ARG A 424 -6.00 -21.04 -4.96
CA ARG A 424 -5.69 -20.56 -3.61
C ARG A 424 -6.87 -20.71 -2.66
N ILE A 425 -8.08 -20.48 -3.14
CA ILE A 425 -9.30 -20.53 -2.33
C ILE A 425 -9.62 -21.97 -1.90
N ASN A 426 -9.44 -22.93 -2.80
CA ASN A 426 -9.60 -24.35 -2.46
C ASN A 426 -8.59 -24.82 -1.42
N TYR A 427 -7.37 -24.30 -1.43
CA TYR A 427 -6.36 -24.63 -0.43
C TYR A 427 -6.75 -24.12 0.97
N ILE A 428 -7.30 -22.92 1.07
CA ILE A 428 -7.68 -22.33 2.37
C ILE A 428 -8.95 -22.97 2.93
N ASN A 429 -9.95 -23.22 2.08
CA ASN A 429 -11.16 -23.93 2.51
C ASN A 429 -10.84 -25.37 2.97
N TYR A 430 -9.87 -26.03 2.33
CA TYR A 430 -9.39 -27.35 2.73
C TYR A 430 -8.71 -27.35 4.10
N ILE A 431 -7.95 -26.28 4.45
CA ILE A 431 -7.29 -26.16 5.76
C ILE A 431 -8.29 -25.83 6.86
N ASN A 432 -9.22 -24.91 6.62
CA ASN A 432 -10.10 -24.41 7.68
C ASN A 432 -11.24 -25.38 8.04
N GLU A 433 -11.89 -26.01 7.06
CA GLU A 433 -12.97 -26.99 7.28
C GLU A 433 -13.06 -27.99 6.11
N PRO A 434 -12.27 -29.08 6.09
CA PRO A 434 -12.22 -30.02 4.97
C PRO A 434 -13.55 -30.70 4.64
N SER A 435 -14.50 -30.74 5.59
CA SER A 435 -15.83 -31.35 5.43
C SER A 435 -16.88 -30.47 4.74
N LYS A 436 -16.62 -29.17 4.49
CA LYS A 436 -17.58 -28.23 3.88
C LYS A 436 -17.14 -27.68 2.51
N LEU A 437 -16.39 -28.47 1.74
CA LEU A 437 -15.91 -28.09 0.41
C LEU A 437 -17.04 -28.19 -0.65
N SER A 438 -18.08 -27.35 -0.54
CA SER A 438 -19.13 -27.21 -1.55
C SER A 438 -18.88 -26.00 -2.46
N LEU A 439 -19.29 -26.08 -3.73
CA LEU A 439 -19.25 -24.94 -4.67
C LEU A 439 -20.02 -23.73 -4.10
N LEU A 440 -21.08 -23.97 -3.32
CA LEU A 440 -21.88 -22.96 -2.62
C LEU A 440 -21.08 -22.24 -1.52
N THR A 441 -20.22 -22.93 -0.77
CA THR A 441 -19.30 -22.32 0.21
C THR A 441 -18.28 -21.41 -0.49
N ILE A 442 -17.76 -21.84 -1.64
CA ILE A 442 -16.83 -21.04 -2.46
C ILE A 442 -17.51 -19.78 -3.00
N ILE A 443 -18.73 -19.89 -3.55
CA ILE A 443 -19.53 -18.75 -4.03
C ILE A 443 -19.88 -17.79 -2.87
N ARG A 444 -20.14 -18.32 -1.67
CA ARG A 444 -20.42 -17.54 -0.45
C ARG A 444 -19.18 -16.81 0.08
N ASN A 445 -17.98 -17.35 -0.15
CA ASN A 445 -16.71 -16.70 0.20
C ASN A 445 -16.35 -15.55 -0.74
N TYR A 446 -16.92 -15.53 -1.94
CA TYR A 446 -16.84 -14.38 -2.83
C TYR A 446 -17.96 -13.39 -2.58
N LYS A 447 -17.71 -12.12 -2.91
CA LYS A 447 -18.66 -11.03 -2.70
C LYS A 447 -19.81 -11.01 -3.72
N PHE A 448 -20.22 -12.14 -4.29
CA PHE A 448 -21.44 -12.21 -5.11
C PHE A 448 -22.66 -11.73 -4.33
N SER A 449 -22.69 -11.94 -3.01
CA SER A 449 -23.77 -11.43 -2.16
C SER A 449 -23.89 -9.90 -2.17
N ASN A 450 -22.84 -9.15 -2.54
CA ASN A 450 -22.88 -7.71 -2.69
C ASN A 450 -23.72 -7.25 -3.89
N LEU A 451 -23.85 -8.12 -4.91
CA LEU A 451 -24.71 -7.86 -6.07
C LEU A 451 -26.20 -8.04 -5.76
N ASN A 452 -26.58 -8.43 -4.53
CA ASN A 452 -27.99 -8.55 -4.15
C ASN A 452 -28.65 -7.15 -4.16
N PRO A 453 -29.78 -6.95 -4.87
CA PRO A 453 -30.47 -5.66 -4.96
C PRO A 453 -30.75 -4.99 -3.61
N SER A 454 -31.05 -5.75 -2.56
CA SER A 454 -31.28 -5.18 -1.22
C SER A 454 -30.02 -4.55 -0.62
N LYS A 455 -28.85 -5.17 -0.82
CA LYS A 455 -27.57 -4.58 -0.39
C LYS A 455 -27.21 -3.34 -1.21
N VAL A 456 -27.47 -3.36 -2.52
CA VAL A 456 -27.25 -2.19 -3.38
C VAL A 456 -28.15 -1.02 -2.94
N ALA A 457 -29.42 -1.29 -2.64
CA ALA A 457 -30.33 -0.28 -2.10
C ALA A 457 -29.83 0.31 -0.77
N ASN A 458 -29.30 -0.52 0.13
CA ASN A 458 -28.69 -0.05 1.38
C ASN A 458 -27.46 0.83 1.12
N ASN A 459 -26.60 0.47 0.15
CA ASN A 459 -25.45 1.29 -0.22
C ASN A 459 -25.89 2.65 -0.79
N ILE A 460 -26.96 2.69 -1.58
CA ILE A 460 -27.55 3.96 -2.06
C ILE A 460 -28.03 4.80 -0.87
N ASN A 461 -28.70 4.20 0.11
CA ASN A 461 -29.14 4.90 1.32
C ASN A 461 -27.96 5.52 2.09
N ILE A 462 -26.80 4.84 2.15
CA ILE A 462 -25.59 5.41 2.75
C ILE A 462 -25.09 6.63 1.96
N VAL A 463 -25.12 6.58 0.64
CA VAL A 463 -24.75 7.74 -0.21
C VAL A 463 -25.72 8.90 -0.01
N VAL A 464 -27.02 8.63 0.07
CA VAL A 464 -28.04 9.65 0.33
C VAL A 464 -27.89 10.23 1.74
N LEU A 465 -27.53 9.41 2.73
CA LEU A 465 -27.29 9.86 4.10
C LEU A 465 -26.18 10.92 4.18
N LEU A 466 -25.16 10.85 3.32
CA LEU A 466 -24.11 11.87 3.25
C LEU A 466 -24.61 13.28 2.88
N LEU A 467 -25.80 13.38 2.28
CA LEU A 467 -26.42 14.67 1.93
C LEU A 467 -27.03 15.38 3.13
N ASP A 468 -27.41 14.63 4.19
CA ASP A 468 -27.95 15.18 5.44
C ASP A 468 -26.90 15.05 6.54
N ASN A 469 -26.16 16.14 6.77
CA ASN A 469 -25.06 16.12 7.73
C ASN A 469 -25.52 15.78 9.16
N ASN A 470 -26.74 16.15 9.57
CA ASN A 470 -27.22 15.89 10.92
C ASN A 470 -27.56 14.41 11.10
N LYS A 471 -28.30 13.82 10.15
CA LYS A 471 -28.60 12.37 10.19
C LYS A 471 -27.33 11.53 10.05
N PHE A 472 -26.39 11.96 9.20
CA PHE A 472 -25.11 11.29 9.07
C PHE A 472 -24.33 11.27 10.38
N GLN A 473 -24.22 12.42 11.07
CA GLN A 473 -23.51 12.48 12.35
C GLN A 473 -24.16 11.61 13.43
N ALA A 474 -25.49 11.63 13.52
CA ALA A 474 -26.24 10.78 14.45
C ALA A 474 -25.97 9.28 14.18
N GLU A 475 -25.99 8.87 12.91
CA GLU A 475 -25.73 7.48 12.53
C GLU A 475 -24.27 7.07 12.78
N VAL A 476 -23.31 7.95 12.50
CA VAL A 476 -21.90 7.70 12.81
C VAL A 476 -21.69 7.54 14.31
N GLN A 477 -22.31 8.41 15.12
CA GLN A 477 -22.26 8.30 16.58
C GLN A 477 -22.86 6.98 17.06
N ARG A 478 -24.01 6.57 16.50
CA ARG A 478 -24.66 5.30 16.82
C ARG A 478 -23.75 4.11 16.51
N ILE A 479 -23.25 4.00 15.27
CA ILE A 479 -22.40 2.89 14.81
C ILE A 479 -21.11 2.80 15.62
N THR A 480 -20.45 3.94 15.87
CA THR A 480 -19.18 3.96 16.62
C THR A 480 -19.38 3.61 18.09
N SER A 481 -20.45 4.10 18.72
CA SER A 481 -20.79 3.75 20.11
C SER A 481 -21.13 2.26 20.25
N GLU A 482 -21.94 1.72 19.35
CA GLU A 482 -22.27 0.28 19.30
C GLU A 482 -21.03 -0.58 19.10
N ASN A 483 -20.10 -0.17 18.22
CA ASN A 483 -18.84 -0.87 18.02
C ASN A 483 -17.98 -0.88 19.29
N LEU A 484 -17.88 0.24 20.00
CA LEU A 484 -17.14 0.33 21.26
C LEU A 484 -17.75 -0.54 22.37
N VAL A 485 -19.08 -0.54 22.53
CA VAL A 485 -19.76 -1.43 23.50
C VAL A 485 -19.50 -2.89 23.16
N LYS A 486 -19.60 -3.26 21.88
CA LYS A 486 -19.32 -4.62 21.42
C LYS A 486 -17.86 -5.02 21.65
N LEU A 487 -16.91 -4.09 21.47
CA LEU A 487 -15.49 -4.33 21.74
C LEU A 487 -15.23 -4.48 23.22
N ASN A 488 -15.75 -3.59 24.06
CA ASN A 488 -15.62 -3.67 25.50
C ASN A 488 -16.11 -5.04 26.01
N ASN A 489 -17.32 -5.48 25.65
CA ASN A 489 -17.83 -6.79 26.08
C ASN A 489 -16.97 -7.98 25.61
N ARG A 490 -16.34 -7.86 24.43
CA ARG A 490 -15.54 -8.93 23.82
C ARG A 490 -14.10 -8.95 24.29
N LEU A 491 -13.57 -7.80 24.71
CA LEU A 491 -12.15 -7.55 24.95
C LEU A 491 -11.87 -7.01 26.35
N LYS A 492 -12.87 -7.03 27.23
CA LYS A 492 -12.75 -6.58 28.62
C LYS A 492 -11.59 -7.33 29.29
N LEU A 493 -10.61 -6.56 29.77
CA LEU A 493 -9.56 -7.08 30.64
C LEU A 493 -10.15 -7.40 32.03
N PRO A 494 -9.59 -8.38 32.76
CA PRO A 494 -10.02 -8.63 34.14
C PRO A 494 -9.95 -7.34 34.97
N ASP A 495 -10.90 -7.16 35.89
CA ASP A 495 -10.98 -5.93 36.70
C ASP A 495 -9.68 -5.71 37.51
N SER A 496 -9.06 -6.79 38.00
CA SER A 496 -7.76 -6.73 38.70
C SER A 496 -6.58 -6.25 37.83
N VAL A 497 -6.64 -6.50 36.51
CA VAL A 497 -5.67 -5.96 35.54
C VAL A 497 -5.99 -4.50 35.26
N LEU A 498 -7.28 -4.16 35.04
CA LEU A 498 -7.72 -2.79 34.74
C LEU A 498 -7.34 -1.81 35.85
N GLU A 499 -7.56 -2.18 37.12
CA GLU A 499 -7.22 -1.35 38.28
C GLU A 499 -5.73 -0.97 38.32
N LYS A 500 -4.83 -1.85 37.85
CA LYS A 500 -3.40 -1.55 37.79
C LYS A 500 -3.02 -0.63 36.63
N VAL A 501 -3.62 -0.84 35.46
CA VAL A 501 -3.18 -0.16 34.23
C VAL A 501 -3.92 1.14 33.92
N GLN A 502 -5.03 1.42 34.61
CA GLN A 502 -5.86 2.58 34.31
C GLN A 502 -5.07 3.90 34.47
N GLY A 503 -5.07 4.73 33.42
CA GLY A 503 -4.32 5.99 33.36
C GLY A 503 -2.79 5.85 33.22
N LYS A 504 -2.24 4.64 33.33
CA LYS A 504 -0.80 4.36 33.20
C LYS A 504 -0.40 4.16 31.74
N THR A 505 0.84 4.50 31.42
CA THR A 505 1.33 4.32 30.03
C THR A 505 1.51 2.85 29.72
N ILE A 506 0.89 2.40 28.63
CA ILE A 506 0.89 0.99 28.24
C ILE A 506 1.27 0.81 26.77
N ASP A 507 1.90 -0.32 26.45
CA ASP A 507 1.99 -0.83 25.08
C ASP A 507 1.55 -2.28 25.00
N ILE A 508 1.15 -2.71 23.81
CA ILE A 508 0.64 -4.05 23.54
C ILE A 508 1.59 -4.75 22.58
N ILE A 509 2.03 -5.94 22.97
CA ILE A 509 2.96 -6.76 22.20
C ILE A 509 2.27 -8.11 21.94
N PRO A 510 2.21 -8.61 20.70
CA PRO A 510 2.89 -8.11 19.50
C PRO A 510 2.04 -7.22 18.58
N TRP A 511 0.69 -7.25 18.64
CA TRP A 511 -0.15 -6.45 17.72
C TRP A 511 -1.61 -6.17 18.15
N GLU A 512 -2.12 -6.64 19.30
CA GLU A 512 -3.57 -6.60 19.57
C GLU A 512 -4.09 -5.23 20.04
N PHE A 513 -3.99 -4.21 19.18
CA PHE A 513 -4.30 -2.82 19.52
C PHE A 513 -5.79 -2.55 19.77
N SER A 514 -6.69 -3.48 19.44
CA SER A 514 -8.13 -3.29 19.71
C SER A 514 -8.46 -3.29 21.21
N LEU A 515 -7.54 -3.76 22.07
CA LEU A 515 -7.66 -3.66 23.52
C LEU A 515 -7.65 -2.23 24.03
N ILE A 516 -7.00 -1.32 23.31
CA ILE A 516 -6.89 0.10 23.71
C ILE A 516 -8.27 0.76 23.74
N PRO A 517 -9.04 0.82 22.64
CA PRO A 517 -10.38 1.40 22.66
C PRO A 517 -11.38 0.51 23.43
N GLY A 518 -11.15 -0.80 23.49
CA GLY A 518 -12.00 -1.72 24.25
C GLY A 518 -11.94 -1.50 25.77
N ASN A 519 -10.82 -0.98 26.28
CA ASN A 519 -10.57 -0.83 27.72
C ASN A 519 -10.15 0.60 28.12
N GLN A 520 -10.21 1.56 27.19
CA GLN A 520 -9.83 2.97 27.41
C GLN A 520 -8.39 3.15 27.94
N LEU A 521 -7.44 2.40 27.38
CA LEU A 521 -6.05 2.40 27.85
C LEU A 521 -5.26 3.61 27.34
N ASN A 522 -4.29 4.07 28.14
CA ASN A 522 -3.36 5.15 27.75
C ASN A 522 -2.20 4.57 26.92
N TRP A 523 -2.44 4.42 25.63
CA TRP A 523 -1.50 3.78 24.70
C TRP A 523 -0.30 4.67 24.37
N LYS A 524 0.89 4.12 24.57
CA LYS A 524 2.17 4.72 24.19
C LYS A 524 2.91 3.74 23.27
N PRO A 525 2.74 3.82 21.94
CA PRO A 525 3.26 2.81 21.00
C PRO A 525 4.78 2.80 20.89
N ARG A 526 5.37 1.63 20.65
CA ARG A 526 6.72 1.54 20.05
C ARG A 526 6.69 1.95 18.57
N PRO A 527 7.83 2.40 17.99
CA PRO A 527 7.90 2.80 16.58
C PRO A 527 7.38 1.72 15.63
N ILE A 528 7.87 0.49 15.75
CA ILE A 528 7.34 -0.65 15.01
C ILE A 528 6.27 -1.30 15.88
N ILE A 529 5.02 -0.93 15.62
CA ILE A 529 3.88 -1.35 16.44
C ILE A 529 3.61 -2.86 16.35
N GLN A 530 3.79 -3.46 15.17
CA GLN A 530 3.65 -4.90 14.97
C GLN A 530 5.01 -5.59 15.09
N SER A 531 5.24 -6.35 16.15
CA SER A 531 6.57 -6.90 16.47
C SER A 531 7.21 -7.65 15.29
N TYR A 532 6.48 -8.55 14.63
CA TYR A 532 6.99 -9.30 13.47
C TYR A 532 7.48 -8.41 12.32
N SER A 533 7.09 -7.14 12.26
CA SER A 533 7.50 -6.18 11.22
C SER A 533 8.86 -5.52 11.48
N ALA A 534 9.51 -5.79 12.62
CA ALA A 534 10.85 -5.30 12.94
C ALA A 534 11.93 -6.14 12.22
N TYR A 535 11.81 -6.27 10.90
CA TYR A 535 12.56 -7.22 10.07
C TYR A 535 14.09 -7.04 10.06
N THR A 536 14.59 -5.87 10.48
CA THR A 536 16.01 -5.53 10.41
C THR A 536 16.51 -5.06 11.76
N GLU A 537 17.81 -5.23 12.01
CA GLU A 537 18.47 -4.76 13.23
C GLU A 537 18.19 -3.28 13.51
N LYS A 538 18.12 -2.45 12.45
CA LYS A 538 17.79 -1.02 12.58
C LYS A 538 16.36 -0.80 13.10
N LEU A 539 15.40 -1.61 12.69
CA LEU A 539 14.00 -1.50 13.15
C LEU A 539 13.84 -2.00 14.58
N ASP A 540 14.44 -3.13 14.92
CA ASP A 540 14.49 -3.66 16.30
C ASP A 540 15.18 -2.65 17.25
N GLU A 541 16.26 -2.02 16.80
CA GLU A 541 16.95 -0.95 17.54
C GLU A 541 16.02 0.23 17.87
N LEU A 542 15.14 0.64 16.95
CA LEU A 542 14.19 1.73 17.22
C LEU A 542 13.19 1.36 18.32
N ASN A 543 12.73 0.11 18.34
CA ASN A 543 11.87 -0.39 19.42
C ASN A 543 12.63 -0.45 20.75
N TYR A 544 13.86 -0.95 20.75
CA TYR A 544 14.75 -0.95 21.91
C TYR A 544 14.98 0.47 22.47
N GLN A 545 15.31 1.44 21.60
CA GLN A 545 15.54 2.83 22.00
C GLN A 545 14.28 3.47 22.57
N SER A 546 13.11 3.24 21.94
CA SER A 546 11.84 3.74 22.46
C SER A 546 11.52 3.18 23.85
N LEU A 547 11.73 1.89 24.06
CA LEU A 547 11.49 1.24 25.36
C LEU A 547 12.48 1.68 26.43
N SER A 548 13.76 1.88 26.07
CA SER A 548 14.83 2.23 27.02
C SER A 548 14.85 3.71 27.40
N GLN A 549 14.63 4.60 26.44
CA GLN A 549 14.66 6.06 26.68
C GLN A 549 13.32 6.59 27.20
N SER A 550 12.21 5.98 26.79
CA SER A 550 10.87 6.41 27.20
C SER A 550 10.00 5.21 27.60
N PRO A 551 10.36 4.48 28.66
CA PRO A 551 9.68 3.25 29.07
C PRO A 551 8.19 3.45 29.36
N ARG A 552 7.45 2.35 29.33
CA ARG A 552 6.02 2.28 29.66
C ARG A 552 5.92 1.75 31.09
N ASP A 553 4.84 2.08 31.77
CA ASP A 553 4.60 1.57 33.12
C ASP A 553 4.27 0.08 33.08
N TYR A 554 3.43 -0.30 32.10
CA TYR A 554 3.01 -1.68 31.87
C TYR A 554 3.15 -2.09 30.40
N LEU A 555 3.31 -3.39 30.16
CA LEU A 555 3.17 -4.01 28.86
C LEU A 555 2.14 -5.13 28.95
N ILE A 556 1.20 -5.19 28.01
CA ILE A 556 0.38 -6.38 27.80
C ILE A 556 1.08 -7.21 26.74
N TYR A 557 1.57 -8.37 27.15
CA TYR A 557 2.30 -9.29 26.29
C TYR A 557 1.44 -10.51 25.96
N HIS A 558 1.33 -10.80 24.67
CA HIS A 558 0.72 -12.02 24.16
C HIS A 558 1.81 -12.88 23.53
N PHE A 559 2.00 -14.09 24.04
CA PHE A 559 3.06 -14.99 23.55
C PHE A 559 2.67 -15.64 22.22
N GLN A 560 2.66 -14.85 21.15
CA GLN A 560 2.30 -15.26 19.80
C GLN A 560 3.18 -14.56 18.77
N SER A 561 3.36 -15.17 17.61
CA SER A 561 3.90 -14.55 16.40
C SER A 561 3.11 -15.02 15.16
N ILE A 562 3.27 -14.32 14.03
CA ILE A 562 2.65 -14.69 12.75
C ILE A 562 3.27 -15.98 12.18
N ASP A 563 2.50 -16.72 11.38
CA ASP A 563 2.95 -17.88 10.58
C ASP A 563 3.68 -18.97 11.41
N ASP A 564 3.20 -19.26 12.63
CA ASP A 564 3.78 -20.26 13.56
C ASP A 564 5.26 -20.03 13.92
N ARG A 565 5.76 -18.80 13.74
CA ARG A 565 7.11 -18.43 14.14
C ARG A 565 7.25 -18.39 15.66
N HIS A 566 8.48 -18.56 16.12
CA HIS A 566 8.78 -18.41 17.53
C HIS A 566 8.74 -16.91 17.94
N PRO A 567 7.95 -16.52 18.95
CA PRO A 567 7.76 -15.10 19.34
C PRO A 567 9.07 -14.34 19.67
N PHE A 568 10.09 -15.05 20.17
CA PHE A 568 11.41 -14.46 20.45
C PHE A 568 12.18 -13.97 19.20
N PHE A 569 11.70 -14.24 17.98
CA PHE A 569 12.36 -13.81 16.75
C PHE A 569 11.83 -12.49 16.18
N ASP A 570 10.71 -11.97 16.67
CA ASP A 570 10.08 -10.78 16.10
C ASP A 570 10.87 -9.48 16.38
N GLU A 571 11.53 -9.38 17.53
CA GLU A 571 12.33 -8.21 17.92
C GLU A 571 13.33 -8.54 19.05
N PRO A 572 14.34 -9.38 18.79
CA PRO A 572 15.16 -9.98 19.85
C PRO A 572 15.89 -8.96 20.74
N LYS A 573 16.28 -7.78 20.22
CA LYS A 573 16.92 -6.73 21.01
C LYS A 573 15.92 -6.01 21.90
N ALA A 574 14.80 -5.55 21.37
CA ALA A 574 13.73 -4.94 22.16
C ALA A 574 13.20 -5.91 23.23
N PHE A 575 12.96 -7.18 22.86
CA PHE A 575 12.52 -8.21 23.78
C PHE A 575 13.52 -8.45 24.92
N SER A 576 14.82 -8.44 24.63
CA SER A 576 15.84 -8.56 25.68
C SER A 576 15.79 -7.43 26.71
N TYR A 577 15.50 -6.21 26.27
CA TYR A 577 15.30 -5.09 27.19
C TYR A 577 14.07 -5.33 28.08
N VAL A 578 12.97 -5.84 27.50
CA VAL A 578 11.75 -6.19 28.24
C VAL A 578 12.06 -7.23 29.33
N VAL A 579 12.74 -8.33 28.99
CA VAL A 579 13.14 -9.37 29.96
C VAL A 579 13.98 -8.81 31.12
N CYS A 580 14.83 -7.83 30.83
CA CYS A 580 15.74 -7.26 31.82
C CYS A 580 15.09 -6.18 32.70
N ASN A 581 14.07 -5.48 32.21
CA ASN A 581 13.54 -4.27 32.85
C ASN A 581 12.05 -4.36 33.23
N TYR A 582 11.37 -5.45 32.88
CA TYR A 582 9.99 -5.69 33.25
C TYR A 582 9.85 -7.03 33.97
N GLN A 583 8.92 -7.08 34.92
CA GLN A 583 8.58 -8.23 35.72
C GLN A 583 7.20 -8.74 35.36
N LEU A 584 7.06 -10.06 35.25
CA LEU A 584 5.76 -10.69 35.16
C LEU A 584 4.96 -10.43 36.45
N ASP A 585 3.77 -9.87 36.31
CA ASP A 585 2.79 -9.83 37.38
C ASP A 585 2.19 -11.24 37.55
N SER A 586 2.79 -12.03 38.45
CA SER A 586 2.39 -13.42 38.71
C SER A 586 1.01 -13.55 39.37
N VAL A 587 0.44 -12.48 39.90
CA VAL A 587 -0.89 -12.49 40.52
C VAL A 587 -1.97 -12.39 39.44
N ASN A 588 -1.78 -11.49 38.48
CA ASN A 588 -2.75 -11.21 37.43
C ASN A 588 -2.44 -11.88 36.08
N SER A 589 -1.40 -12.69 36.00
CA SER A 589 -0.98 -13.38 34.77
C SER A 589 -0.87 -14.90 34.97
N PRO A 590 -1.22 -15.72 33.95
CA PRO A 590 -1.85 -15.32 32.70
C PRO A 590 -3.30 -14.88 32.93
N PHE A 591 -3.81 -14.03 32.03
CA PHE A 591 -5.23 -13.73 31.95
C PHE A 591 -5.77 -14.02 30.55
N GLN A 592 -7.09 -14.20 30.47
CA GLN A 592 -7.80 -14.49 29.22
C GLN A 592 -8.65 -13.30 28.79
N ILE A 593 -8.85 -13.20 27.49
CA ILE A 593 -9.68 -12.17 26.87
C ILE A 593 -10.85 -12.89 26.18
N PRO A 594 -12.12 -12.53 26.43
CA PRO A 594 -13.26 -13.34 25.99
C PRO A 594 -13.28 -13.69 24.49
N ALA A 595 -12.90 -12.75 23.63
CA ALA A 595 -12.85 -12.97 22.18
C ALA A 595 -11.53 -13.57 21.68
N ILE A 596 -10.50 -13.66 22.51
CA ILE A 596 -9.17 -14.14 22.13
C ILE A 596 -8.78 -15.26 23.11
N LYS A 597 -8.98 -16.50 22.69
CA LYS A 597 -8.87 -17.71 23.54
C LYS A 597 -7.42 -18.14 23.84
N THR A 598 -6.52 -17.18 23.98
CA THR A 598 -5.10 -17.38 24.28
C THR A 598 -4.70 -16.53 25.48
N ASN A 599 -3.60 -16.92 26.11
CA ASN A 599 -3.15 -16.29 27.35
C ASN A 599 -2.39 -14.99 27.07
N PHE A 600 -2.75 -13.96 27.81
CA PHE A 600 -2.05 -12.68 27.89
C PHE A 600 -1.36 -12.56 29.24
N TYR A 601 -0.31 -11.75 29.28
CA TYR A 601 0.54 -11.55 30.44
C TYR A 601 0.72 -10.06 30.68
N LEU A 602 0.60 -9.64 31.94
CA LEU A 602 0.87 -8.28 32.36
C LEU A 602 2.33 -8.19 32.84
N LEU A 603 3.09 -7.29 32.23
CA LEU A 603 4.47 -7.02 32.62
C LEU A 603 4.55 -5.62 33.24
N GLU A 604 5.11 -5.53 34.44
CA GLU A 604 5.29 -4.29 35.19
C GLU A 604 6.75 -3.83 35.12
N ARG A 605 6.96 -2.54 34.89
CA ARG A 605 8.32 -1.98 34.84
C ARG A 605 9.02 -2.08 36.19
N GLN A 606 10.26 -2.54 36.18
CA GLN A 606 11.13 -2.55 37.34
C GLN A 606 11.91 -1.23 37.49
N LYS A 607 12.20 -0.85 38.73
CA LYS A 607 13.08 0.31 39.02
C LYS A 607 14.54 0.03 38.68
N VAL A 608 14.97 -1.23 38.82
CA VAL A 608 16.35 -1.68 38.59
C VAL A 608 16.32 -2.86 37.62
N SER A 609 17.19 -2.82 36.60
CA SER A 609 17.37 -3.93 35.65
C SER A 609 17.88 -5.16 36.39
N ARG A 610 17.29 -6.33 36.10
CA ARG A 610 17.79 -7.63 36.60
C ARG A 610 18.97 -8.18 35.82
N CYS A 611 19.24 -7.60 34.64
CA CYS A 611 20.38 -7.98 33.81
C CYS A 611 21.53 -7.01 34.01
N SER A 612 22.74 -7.57 34.05
CA SER A 612 23.99 -6.81 33.89
C SER A 612 24.46 -6.91 32.44
N PRO A 613 25.12 -5.88 31.89
CA PRO A 613 25.73 -5.96 30.56
C PRO A 613 26.80 -7.04 30.58
N THR A 614 26.59 -8.13 29.85
CA THR A 614 27.65 -9.11 29.59
C THR A 614 28.36 -8.76 28.30
N PRO A 615 29.71 -8.81 28.26
CA PRO A 615 30.45 -8.61 27.02
C PRO A 615 30.05 -9.64 25.96
N LEU A 616 30.23 -9.25 24.69
CA LEU A 616 30.00 -10.15 23.57
C LEU A 616 30.87 -11.40 23.77
N GLY A 617 30.27 -12.59 23.64
CA GLY A 617 31.00 -13.85 23.72
C GLY A 617 31.90 -14.07 22.49
N GLU A 618 32.47 -15.27 22.41
CA GLU A 618 33.25 -15.68 21.24
C GLU A 618 32.39 -15.70 19.97
N THR A 619 32.99 -15.29 18.84
CA THR A 619 32.37 -15.40 17.52
C THR A 619 32.96 -16.60 16.81
N THR A 620 32.10 -17.53 16.39
CA THR A 620 32.49 -18.74 15.67
C THR A 620 31.83 -18.80 14.30
N ASN A 621 32.62 -19.10 13.27
CA ASN A 621 32.12 -19.35 11.93
C ASN A 621 31.85 -20.84 11.77
N ILE A 622 30.64 -21.18 11.33
CA ILE A 622 30.22 -22.56 11.07
C ILE A 622 29.71 -22.64 9.63
N THR A 623 29.88 -23.79 8.96
CA THR A 623 29.26 -24.01 7.66
C THR A 623 27.82 -24.50 7.84
N TRP A 624 27.02 -24.37 6.77
CA TRP A 624 25.66 -24.92 6.77
C TRP A 624 25.69 -26.44 7.07
N ASP A 625 24.64 -26.93 7.71
CA ASP A 625 24.48 -28.33 8.18
C ASP A 625 25.53 -28.83 9.20
N GLN A 626 26.35 -27.94 9.78
CA GLN A 626 27.17 -28.28 10.94
C GLN A 626 26.45 -27.97 12.24
N VAL A 627 26.52 -28.90 13.19
CA VAL A 627 26.00 -28.71 14.55
C VAL A 627 26.96 -27.83 15.33
N TYR A 628 26.43 -26.79 15.97
CA TYR A 628 27.16 -25.96 16.93
C TYR A 628 26.53 -26.14 18.31
N GLU A 629 27.28 -26.71 19.24
CA GLU A 629 26.83 -26.88 20.62
C GLU A 629 26.94 -25.56 21.37
N LEU A 630 25.82 -25.08 21.91
CA LEU A 630 25.82 -23.86 22.71
C LEU A 630 26.49 -24.15 24.06
N PRO A 631 27.41 -23.28 24.53
CA PRO A 631 28.05 -23.47 25.82
C PRO A 631 26.99 -23.50 26.92
N THR A 632 26.96 -24.59 27.69
CA THR A 632 26.09 -24.75 28.85
C THR A 632 26.57 -23.82 29.97
N ARG A 633 25.67 -22.98 30.47
CA ARG A 633 25.91 -22.16 31.67
C ARG A 633 24.97 -22.62 32.77
N ASN A 634 25.49 -22.69 34.00
CA ASN A 634 24.73 -23.12 35.18
C ASN A 634 23.61 -22.14 35.57
N SER A 635 23.63 -20.90 35.07
CA SER A 635 22.57 -19.91 35.29
C SER A 635 22.58 -18.82 34.19
N GLY A 636 21.43 -18.16 34.02
CA GLY A 636 21.26 -17.04 33.08
C GLY A 636 20.66 -17.41 31.73
N ILE A 637 20.55 -16.41 30.84
CA ILE A 637 20.02 -16.56 29.48
C ILE A 637 21.18 -16.42 28.49
N THR A 638 21.47 -17.48 27.73
CA THR A 638 22.42 -17.41 26.61
C THR A 638 21.71 -16.84 25.38
N ARG A 639 22.24 -15.74 24.83
CA ARG A 639 21.77 -15.14 23.58
C ARG A 639 22.73 -15.43 22.45
N VAL A 640 22.19 -15.82 21.32
CA VAL A 640 22.96 -16.14 20.12
C VAL A 640 22.55 -15.18 19.01
N GLN A 641 23.54 -14.56 18.37
CA GLN A 641 23.32 -13.79 17.15
C GLN A 641 23.83 -14.61 15.97
N VAL A 642 22.95 -14.90 15.02
CA VAL A 642 23.31 -15.65 13.80
C VAL A 642 23.40 -14.68 12.63
N LYS A 643 24.54 -14.67 11.93
CA LYS A 643 24.76 -13.89 10.71
C LYS A 643 24.95 -14.84 9.53
N PHE A 644 24.08 -14.71 8.52
CA PHE A 644 24.16 -15.52 7.31
C PHE A 644 24.97 -14.82 6.21
N GLU A 645 25.99 -15.51 5.69
CA GLU A 645 26.70 -15.08 4.49
C GLU A 645 26.14 -15.79 3.25
N TYR A 646 25.41 -15.04 2.42
CA TYR A 646 24.85 -15.57 1.19
C TYR A 646 25.90 -15.64 0.08
N SER A 647 25.92 -16.77 -0.64
CA SER A 647 26.62 -16.88 -1.93
C SER A 647 26.10 -15.84 -2.94
N TRP A 648 26.83 -15.61 -4.03
CA TRP A 648 26.39 -14.72 -5.11
C TRP A 648 25.01 -15.14 -5.66
N LEU A 649 24.81 -16.44 -5.88
CA LEU A 649 23.52 -17.00 -6.30
C LEU A 649 22.44 -16.79 -5.22
N GLY A 650 22.77 -17.01 -3.95
CA GLY A 650 21.85 -16.77 -2.83
C GLY A 650 21.39 -15.30 -2.74
N LYS A 651 22.27 -14.34 -3.03
CA LYS A 651 21.93 -12.91 -3.10
C LYS A 651 20.96 -12.60 -4.24
N ILE A 652 21.11 -13.25 -5.39
CA ILE A 652 20.22 -13.09 -6.56
C ILE A 652 18.85 -13.69 -6.26
N ILE A 653 18.80 -14.94 -5.79
CA ILE A 653 17.55 -15.63 -5.43
C ILE A 653 16.78 -14.80 -4.40
N LYS A 654 17.44 -14.38 -3.31
CA LYS A 654 16.83 -13.52 -2.27
C LYS A 654 16.18 -12.24 -2.82
N LYS A 655 16.71 -11.66 -3.91
CA LYS A 655 16.20 -10.41 -4.51
C LYS A 655 15.10 -10.63 -5.55
N ILE A 656 15.22 -11.68 -6.36
CA ILE A 656 14.33 -11.92 -7.51
C ILE A 656 13.09 -12.72 -7.09
N PHE A 657 13.26 -13.75 -6.27
CA PHE A 657 12.21 -14.73 -6.05
C PHE A 657 12.45 -15.63 -4.82
N ARG A 658 11.44 -15.77 -3.96
CA ARG A 658 11.39 -16.79 -2.90
C ARG A 658 10.10 -17.58 -3.03
N VAL A 659 10.08 -18.55 -3.93
CA VAL A 659 9.27 -19.75 -3.72
C VAL A 659 10.25 -20.79 -3.22
N CYS A 660 10.11 -21.14 -1.94
CA CYS A 660 10.68 -22.35 -1.40
C CYS A 660 9.62 -23.44 -1.49
#